data_AF-V7C9J0-F1
#
_entry.id   AF-V7C9J0-F1
#
_cell.length_a   1.000
_cell.length_b   1.000
_cell.length_c   1.000
_cell.angle_alpha   90.00
_cell.angle_beta   90.00
_cell.angle_gamma   90.00
#
_symmetry.space_group_name_H-M   'P 1'
#
loop_
_entity.id
_entity.type
_entity.pdbx_description
1 polymer ?
#
loop_
_entity_poly.entity_id
_entity_poly.type
_entity_poly.pdbx_seq_one_letter_code
_entity_poly.pdbx_strand_id
1 'polypeptide(L)'
;MGRHARRNDLLLLDPYSGNLEMVSTVGCASPTPRLGHTASLVGNCMFVIGGRTGPDKILSDVWILDTTMNSWKLLQCSDNLFLPRHRHAAAIMGSDIYVFGGLDNDTIFSSFYVFDTNTLHWKEIPVSGDWPCARHSHAMVASDSQIFMFGGYNGGKALGDLYSFDVQKGQWTKERTTGRNPHARFSHSIFVHKNYLGVLGGCPVRQHCEELALLDLKLRLWKHVTLNSVGKDLFVRSTTNVVGDDLVIVGGGASCYAFGTKFSEPAKVNLLHIIHSHDEHMSVKNQSKHVINQDEGTIGNNIKNSCQPQLELGPNVFEDESLCFNDNLPCLNDQSQMIASHYILQLKKKYAKLGKDILKKFGWLDLGRKAHSEEGGVHICFPVHQEFFAVFCERNHHLRDASNGKNEVPFSKPLKQDEYLLNELSYSEALTILHEYGAIILEDKVVEERKTAKSPLKVMTEAVTSLIKHKGLPTRLLEELPTRWDRLGDIIILPISSFKDSMWDSIAGELWPIVAKSLKAHRLARQGPVAATGTRDSTLQILVGDSGWVNHRENGVFYSFDATKCMFSWGNLSEKIRMASLDCKEEVVVDLFAGIGYFVLPFLVRAQAKFVYACEWNPHAVEALRHNLQANSVADRCIILEGDNRITAPRGVADRVCLGLIPSSELSWITAVRALRREGGMLHVHGNTKDSEESEWIDRVAKSINDIARSEGYCWEISVEHVERVKWYAPHIRHVVVDVRCRQI
;
A
#
# COMPACT_ATOMS: atom_id res chain seq x y z
N MET A 1 32.87 4.07 0.15
CA MET A 1 31.62 3.55 0.76
C MET A 1 30.67 3.09 -0.36
N GLY A 2 29.74 2.17 -0.10
CA GLY A 2 28.86 1.62 -1.14
C GLY A 2 27.75 2.57 -1.61
N ARG A 3 27.21 2.34 -2.83
CA ARG A 3 26.17 3.18 -3.49
C ARG A 3 24.87 3.37 -2.69
N HIS A 4 24.62 2.56 -1.66
CA HIS A 4 23.38 2.56 -0.88
C HIS A 4 23.59 2.85 0.63
N ALA A 5 24.77 3.36 1.01
CA ALA A 5 24.96 3.91 2.35
C ALA A 5 23.97 5.06 2.59
N ARG A 6 23.30 5.07 3.75
CA ARG A 6 22.65 6.29 4.25
C ARG A 6 23.73 7.36 4.40
N ARG A 7 23.39 8.61 4.08
CA ARG A 7 24.29 9.76 4.23
C ARG A 7 23.72 10.79 5.20
N ASN A 8 24.59 11.69 5.64
CA ASN A 8 24.28 12.92 6.35
C ASN A 8 24.91 14.16 5.66
N ASP A 9 25.32 14.01 4.39
CA ASP A 9 25.77 15.10 3.51
C ASP A 9 24.72 16.21 3.48
N LEU A 10 25.16 17.46 3.70
CA LEU A 10 24.34 18.65 3.46
C LEU A 10 24.66 19.17 2.04
N LEU A 11 23.65 19.18 1.17
CA LEU A 11 23.78 19.63 -0.22
C LEU A 11 22.88 20.85 -0.45
N LEU A 12 23.45 21.89 -1.06
CA LEU A 12 22.71 23.04 -1.56
C LEU A 12 22.45 22.86 -3.06
N LEU A 13 21.19 22.95 -3.47
CA LEU A 13 20.80 23.01 -4.88
C LEU A 13 20.52 24.47 -5.25
N ASP A 14 21.24 25.00 -6.24
CA ASP A 14 20.85 26.25 -6.87
C ASP A 14 19.66 26.01 -7.83
N PRO A 15 18.46 26.60 -7.57
CA PRO A 15 17.29 26.42 -8.42
C PRO A 15 17.33 27.20 -9.75
N TYR A 16 18.40 27.96 -10.01
CA TYR A 16 18.64 28.68 -11.26
C TYR A 16 19.61 27.95 -12.18
N SER A 17 20.81 27.58 -11.71
CA SER A 17 21.79 26.80 -12.51
C SER A 17 21.59 25.28 -12.46
N GLY A 18 20.88 24.75 -11.46
CA GLY A 18 20.73 23.31 -11.22
C GLY A 18 21.95 22.66 -10.54
N ASN A 19 22.98 23.44 -10.18
CA ASN A 19 24.19 22.94 -9.53
C ASN A 19 23.93 22.45 -8.10
N LEU A 20 24.59 21.35 -7.72
CA LEU A 20 24.58 20.78 -6.38
C LEU A 20 25.95 20.95 -5.71
N GLU A 21 26.02 21.76 -4.67
CA GLU A 21 27.23 22.03 -3.90
C GLU A 21 27.16 21.38 -2.50
N MET A 22 28.31 20.97 -1.96
CA MET A 22 28.39 20.38 -0.62
C MET A 22 28.70 21.45 0.42
N VAL A 23 27.80 21.63 1.39
CA VAL A 23 27.93 22.62 2.44
C VAL A 23 28.74 22.03 3.59
N SER A 24 29.94 22.56 3.82
CA SER A 24 30.75 22.24 5.00
C SER A 24 30.12 22.85 6.26
N THR A 25 29.98 22.05 7.32
CA THR A 25 29.41 22.51 8.60
C THR A 25 30.45 22.61 9.71
N VAL A 26 30.30 23.59 10.60
CA VAL A 26 31.22 23.87 11.71
C VAL A 26 30.89 22.98 12.92
N GLY A 27 31.89 22.25 13.42
CA GLY A 27 31.80 21.39 14.60
C GLY A 27 31.84 19.89 14.31
N CYS A 28 31.98 19.07 15.36
CA CYS A 28 32.12 17.61 15.23
C CYS A 28 30.80 16.82 15.38
N ALA A 29 29.69 17.49 15.73
CA ALA A 29 28.37 16.87 15.91
C ALA A 29 27.48 17.16 14.70
N SER A 30 26.77 16.14 14.19
CA SER A 30 25.79 16.26 13.12
C SER A 30 24.76 15.12 13.22
N PRO A 31 23.56 15.24 12.63
CA PRO A 31 22.58 14.17 12.62
C PRO A 31 23.14 12.91 11.94
N THR A 32 23.10 11.79 12.67
CA THR A 32 23.50 10.48 12.15
C THR A 32 22.72 10.11 10.86
N PRO A 33 23.36 9.48 9.85
CA PRO A 33 22.73 9.11 8.57
C PRO A 33 21.39 8.36 8.70
N ARG A 34 20.31 9.01 8.25
CA ARG A 34 18.93 8.65 8.60
C ARG A 34 17.97 8.75 7.41
N LEU A 35 16.83 8.05 7.49
CA LEU A 35 15.74 8.16 6.52
C LEU A 35 14.37 8.30 7.21
N GLY A 36 13.41 8.92 6.53
CA GLY A 36 12.05 9.10 7.03
C GLY A 36 11.94 10.04 8.24
N HIS A 37 12.90 10.95 8.39
CA HIS A 37 12.74 12.17 9.21
C HIS A 37 11.89 13.18 8.43
N THR A 38 11.38 14.21 9.10
CA THR A 38 11.02 15.47 8.45
C THR A 38 12.16 16.49 8.59
N ALA A 39 12.20 17.46 7.67
CA ALA A 39 13.06 18.63 7.73
C ALA A 39 12.17 19.87 7.54
N SER A 40 12.33 20.88 8.40
CA SER A 40 11.44 22.05 8.44
C SER A 40 12.24 23.31 8.73
N LEU A 41 12.21 24.28 7.81
CA LEU A 41 12.95 25.55 7.91
C LEU A 41 12.07 26.63 8.56
N VAL A 42 12.44 27.06 9.76
CA VAL A 42 11.78 28.16 10.48
C VAL A 42 12.80 29.28 10.67
N GLY A 43 12.60 30.40 9.97
CA GLY A 43 13.61 31.45 9.86
C GLY A 43 14.93 30.88 9.29
N ASN A 44 16.03 31.11 10.02
CA ASN A 44 17.37 30.60 9.66
C ASN A 44 17.71 29.24 10.29
N CYS A 45 16.73 28.55 10.88
CA CYS A 45 16.94 27.26 11.57
C CYS A 45 16.20 26.13 10.84
N MET A 46 16.93 25.14 10.33
CA MET A 46 16.35 23.91 9.80
C MET A 46 16.29 22.83 10.88
N PHE A 47 15.08 22.46 11.28
CA PHE A 47 14.79 21.43 12.26
C PHE A 47 14.63 20.08 11.56
N VAL A 48 15.47 19.11 11.91
CA VAL A 48 15.41 17.71 11.45
C VAL A 48 14.90 16.84 12.59
N ILE A 49 13.76 16.19 12.39
CA ILE A 49 13.01 15.52 13.46
C ILE A 49 12.97 14.00 13.22
N GLY A 50 13.51 13.24 14.18
CA GLY A 50 13.40 11.78 14.27
C GLY A 50 13.90 11.02 13.03
N GLY A 51 13.10 10.07 12.56
CA GLY A 51 13.45 9.15 11.48
C GLY A 51 14.09 7.86 11.99
N ARG A 52 14.90 7.19 11.16
CA ARG A 52 15.65 5.99 11.58
C ARG A 52 17.03 5.86 10.93
N THR A 53 17.96 5.28 11.67
CA THR A 53 19.33 4.95 11.22
C THR A 53 19.52 3.48 10.88
N GLY A 54 18.63 2.60 11.33
CA GLY A 54 18.62 1.15 11.06
C GLY A 54 17.20 0.56 11.01
N PRO A 55 17.05 -0.78 11.05
CA PRO A 55 15.77 -1.43 11.34
C PRO A 55 15.31 -1.09 12.76
N ASP A 56 16.17 -1.33 13.74
CA ASP A 56 15.83 -1.32 15.16
C ASP A 56 16.17 0.01 15.86
N LYS A 57 16.87 0.91 15.16
CA LYS A 57 17.28 2.23 15.67
C LYS A 57 16.45 3.35 15.03
N ILE A 58 15.26 3.53 15.60
CA ILE A 58 14.27 4.58 15.32
C ILE A 58 14.50 5.74 16.30
N LEU A 59 14.21 6.98 15.91
CA LEU A 59 14.65 8.18 16.61
C LEU A 59 13.49 9.16 16.88
N SER A 60 13.61 9.89 18.00
CA SER A 60 12.80 11.05 18.40
C SER A 60 13.65 12.34 18.51
N ASP A 61 14.94 12.28 18.18
CA ASP A 61 15.86 13.40 18.35
C ASP A 61 15.55 14.57 17.40
N VAL A 62 15.75 15.79 17.89
CA VAL A 62 15.58 17.03 17.13
C VAL A 62 16.96 17.65 16.93
N TRP A 63 17.38 17.76 15.68
CA TRP A 63 18.60 18.45 15.28
C TRP A 63 18.27 19.78 14.65
N ILE A 64 18.98 20.83 15.04
CA ILE A 64 18.84 22.18 14.50
C ILE A 64 20.10 22.49 13.71
N LEU A 65 19.96 22.84 12.43
CA LEU A 65 21.00 23.47 11.63
C LEU A 65 20.73 24.98 11.60
N ASP A 66 21.67 25.77 12.10
CA ASP A 66 21.72 27.20 11.79
C ASP A 66 22.30 27.37 10.38
N THR A 67 21.52 27.95 9.46
CA THR A 67 21.90 28.13 8.05
C THR A 67 22.79 29.34 7.79
N THR A 68 22.99 30.23 8.78
CA THR A 68 23.93 31.35 8.69
C THR A 68 25.32 30.98 9.22
N MET A 69 25.37 30.18 10.29
CA MET A 69 26.62 29.67 10.88
C MET A 69 27.05 28.32 10.28
N ASN A 70 26.18 27.67 9.51
CA ASN A 70 26.32 26.27 9.05
C ASN A 70 26.74 25.34 10.19
N SER A 71 26.04 25.41 11.33
CA SER A 71 26.39 24.61 12.53
C SER A 71 25.21 23.79 13.03
N TRP A 72 25.50 22.55 13.46
CA TRP A 72 24.51 21.59 13.94
C TRP A 72 24.47 21.55 15.47
N LYS A 73 23.26 21.60 16.03
CA LYS A 73 22.99 21.44 17.46
C LYS A 73 21.96 20.32 17.68
N LEU A 74 22.31 19.33 18.49
CA LEU A 74 21.33 18.39 19.04
C LEU A 74 20.56 19.08 20.16
N LEU A 75 19.24 19.15 20.06
CA LEU A 75 18.37 19.64 21.11
C LEU A 75 18.16 18.56 22.18
N GLN A 76 18.32 18.94 23.44
CA GLN A 76 17.96 18.11 24.60
C GLN A 76 16.53 18.46 25.02
N CYS A 77 15.55 17.72 24.51
CA CYS A 77 14.14 17.87 24.88
C CYS A 77 13.89 17.20 26.24
N SER A 78 13.51 17.97 27.26
CA SER A 78 13.36 17.47 28.65
C SER A 78 12.29 16.40 28.82
N ASP A 79 11.18 16.49 28.09
CA ASP A 79 9.90 15.91 28.52
C ASP A 79 9.55 14.55 27.88
N ASN A 80 10.36 14.04 26.94
CA ASN A 80 10.14 12.76 26.21
C ASN A 80 8.77 12.59 25.49
N LEU A 81 7.93 13.62 25.42
CA LEU A 81 6.57 13.58 24.85
C LEU A 81 6.48 13.06 23.41
N PHE A 82 7.49 13.35 22.58
CA PHE A 82 7.52 12.92 21.18
C PHE A 82 8.17 11.54 21.03
N LEU A 83 7.35 10.49 20.97
CA LEU A 83 7.84 9.10 20.85
C LEU A 83 8.62 8.85 19.54
N PRO A 84 9.68 8.01 19.55
CA PRO A 84 10.51 7.71 18.37
C PRO A 84 9.70 7.22 17.17
N ARG A 85 9.90 7.85 16.00
CA ARG A 85 9.10 7.55 14.81
C ARG A 85 9.75 7.97 13.51
N HIS A 86 9.31 7.35 12.43
CA HIS A 86 9.71 7.70 11.06
C HIS A 86 8.52 7.72 10.11
N ARG A 87 8.67 8.36 8.94
CA ARG A 87 7.64 8.51 7.91
C ARG A 87 6.35 9.20 8.44
N HIS A 88 6.48 10.00 9.49
CA HIS A 88 5.54 11.06 9.82
C HIS A 88 5.60 12.17 8.75
N ALA A 89 4.62 13.07 8.73
CA ALA A 89 4.72 14.31 7.98
C ALA A 89 4.75 15.50 8.96
N ALA A 90 5.25 16.64 8.48
CA ALA A 90 5.27 17.88 9.22
C ALA A 90 4.81 19.04 8.34
N ALA A 91 4.23 20.07 8.94
CA ALA A 91 3.94 21.36 8.32
C ALA A 91 4.31 22.50 9.27
N ILE A 92 4.65 23.66 8.71
CA ILE A 92 5.09 24.84 9.46
C ILE A 92 3.96 25.87 9.42
N MET A 93 3.58 26.42 10.56
CA MET A 93 2.60 27.51 10.66
C MET A 93 3.14 28.57 11.62
N GLY A 94 3.57 29.72 11.09
CA GLY A 94 4.31 30.71 11.88
C GLY A 94 5.67 30.16 12.34
N SER A 95 5.92 30.18 13.64
CA SER A 95 7.07 29.52 14.28
C SER A 95 6.91 28.02 14.49
N ASP A 96 5.71 27.49 14.31
CA ASP A 96 5.34 26.22 14.95
C ASP A 96 5.38 25.06 13.96
N ILE A 97 6.03 23.96 14.34
CA ILE A 97 6.18 22.76 13.53
C ILE A 97 5.17 21.70 13.99
N TYR A 98 4.13 21.49 13.20
CA TYR A 98 3.06 20.54 13.46
C TYR A 98 3.40 19.18 12.84
N VAL A 99 3.36 18.10 13.62
CA VAL A 99 3.80 16.75 13.20
C VAL A 99 2.68 15.73 13.43
N PHE A 100 2.29 15.01 12.37
CA PHE A 100 1.22 14.00 12.44
C PHE A 100 1.73 12.57 12.20
N GLY A 101 1.21 11.63 12.98
CA GLY A 101 1.30 10.20 12.72
C GLY A 101 2.72 9.64 12.57
N GLY A 102 2.95 8.89 11.49
CA GLY A 102 4.17 8.11 11.27
C GLY A 102 4.06 6.68 11.80
N LEU A 103 5.18 5.96 11.91
CA LEU A 103 5.26 4.66 12.56
C LEU A 103 6.61 4.44 13.26
N ASP A 104 6.62 3.51 14.21
CA ASP A 104 7.82 2.77 14.62
C ASP A 104 7.84 1.36 13.97
N ASN A 105 8.39 0.33 14.63
CA ASN A 105 8.41 -1.05 14.08
C ASN A 105 7.11 -1.82 14.33
N ASP A 106 6.31 -1.44 15.34
CA ASP A 106 5.16 -2.19 15.85
C ASP A 106 3.85 -1.37 15.79
N THR A 107 3.96 -0.03 15.92
CA THR A 107 2.84 0.92 15.99
C THR A 107 2.83 1.90 14.82
N ILE A 108 1.67 2.10 14.20
CA ILE A 108 1.39 3.25 13.31
C ILE A 108 0.61 4.29 14.13
N PHE A 109 1.10 5.52 14.16
CA PHE A 109 0.54 6.57 15.00
C PHE A 109 -0.57 7.38 14.28
N SER A 110 -1.50 7.92 15.07
CA SER A 110 -2.35 9.08 14.70
C SER A 110 -2.06 10.33 15.51
N SER A 111 -1.32 10.23 16.63
CA SER A 111 -0.96 11.36 17.52
C SER A 111 -0.51 12.60 16.74
N PHE A 112 -0.97 13.77 17.16
CA PHE A 112 -0.67 15.05 16.52
C PHE A 112 0.01 15.96 17.53
N TYR A 113 1.23 16.41 17.22
CA TYR A 113 2.01 17.28 18.08
C TYR A 113 2.30 18.60 17.41
N VAL A 114 2.55 19.62 18.22
CA VAL A 114 3.26 20.83 17.80
C VAL A 114 4.57 20.95 18.57
N PHE A 115 5.60 21.39 17.86
CA PHE A 115 6.87 21.82 18.41
C PHE A 115 7.01 23.33 18.19
N ASP A 116 7.03 24.09 19.28
CA ASP A 116 7.25 25.54 19.28
C ASP A 116 8.76 25.81 19.19
N THR A 117 9.23 26.44 18.10
CA THR A 117 10.67 26.68 17.92
C THR A 117 11.24 27.80 18.79
N ASN A 118 10.39 28.60 19.44
CA ASN A 118 10.81 29.69 20.32
C ASN A 118 11.07 29.17 21.74
N THR A 119 10.14 28.37 22.28
CA THR A 119 10.34 27.72 23.60
C THR A 119 11.12 26.42 23.50
N LEU A 120 11.20 25.79 22.32
CA LEU A 120 11.84 24.49 22.05
C LEU A 120 11.20 23.30 22.79
N HIS A 121 9.89 23.39 23.09
CA HIS A 121 9.13 22.35 23.77
C HIS A 121 8.09 21.68 22.86
N TRP A 122 7.73 20.44 23.20
CA TRP A 122 6.69 19.66 22.53
C TRP A 122 5.36 19.77 23.26
N LYS A 123 4.25 19.81 22.50
CA LYS A 123 2.89 19.76 23.03
C LYS A 123 2.04 18.83 22.17
N GLU A 124 1.33 17.88 22.79
CA GLU A 124 0.32 17.10 22.08
C GLU A 124 -0.96 17.95 21.89
N ILE A 125 -1.53 17.90 20.69
CA ILE A 125 -2.76 18.60 20.34
C ILE A 125 -3.93 17.64 20.57
N PRO A 126 -4.93 18.01 21.40
CA PRO A 126 -6.06 17.15 21.69
C PRO A 126 -6.91 16.88 20.44
N VAL A 127 -7.38 15.64 20.33
CA VAL A 127 -8.18 15.14 19.21
C VAL A 127 -9.55 15.80 19.15
N SER A 128 -9.87 16.49 18.05
CA SER A 128 -11.24 16.96 17.79
C SER A 128 -11.55 17.10 16.29
N GLY A 129 -12.85 17.08 15.95
CA GLY A 129 -13.36 17.12 14.57
C GLY A 129 -13.30 15.77 13.84
N ASP A 130 -13.20 15.81 12.51
CA ASP A 130 -13.03 14.66 11.61
C ASP A 130 -11.61 14.07 11.76
N TRP A 131 -11.31 13.44 12.89
CA TRP A 131 -9.97 12.97 13.20
C TRP A 131 -9.41 11.97 12.17
N PRO A 132 -8.25 12.25 11.54
CA PRO A 132 -7.66 11.33 10.58
C PRO A 132 -7.17 10.03 11.24
N CYS A 133 -7.47 8.89 10.60
CA CYS A 133 -6.98 7.60 11.08
C CYS A 133 -5.44 7.49 11.02
N ALA A 134 -4.87 6.64 11.89
CA ALA A 134 -3.43 6.39 12.01
C ALA A 134 -2.80 6.03 10.65
N ARG A 135 -1.72 6.74 10.31
CA ARG A 135 -1.12 6.71 8.97
C ARG A 135 0.34 7.15 8.96
N HIS A 136 1.10 6.59 8.03
CA HIS A 136 2.46 7.01 7.70
C HIS A 136 2.58 7.31 6.21
N SER A 137 3.67 7.96 5.81
CA SER A 137 3.97 8.30 4.41
C SER A 137 2.82 9.06 3.70
N HIS A 138 2.02 9.78 4.47
CA HIS A 138 1.20 10.90 4.01
C HIS A 138 2.10 12.13 3.81
N ALA A 139 1.55 13.23 3.32
CA ALA A 139 2.24 14.51 3.27
C ALA A 139 1.34 15.62 3.84
N MET A 140 1.95 16.69 4.35
CA MET A 140 1.28 17.85 4.95
C MET A 140 1.87 19.16 4.42
N VAL A 141 1.05 20.22 4.40
CA VAL A 141 1.47 21.59 4.06
C VAL A 141 0.50 22.60 4.69
N ALA A 142 0.98 23.79 5.04
CA ALA A 142 0.15 24.89 5.51
C ALA A 142 -0.31 25.80 4.36
N SER A 143 -1.52 26.34 4.46
CA SER A 143 -1.96 27.52 3.71
C SER A 143 -2.83 28.38 4.63
N ASP A 144 -2.60 29.69 4.63
CA ASP A 144 -3.40 30.66 5.37
C ASP A 144 -3.46 30.33 6.89
N SER A 145 -4.62 29.90 7.41
CA SER A 145 -4.80 29.46 8.80
C SER A 145 -5.02 27.94 8.95
N GLN A 146 -4.86 27.17 7.86
CA GLN A 146 -5.15 25.74 7.79
C GLN A 146 -3.91 24.90 7.48
N ILE A 147 -3.83 23.72 8.10
CA ILE A 147 -2.82 22.70 7.78
C ILE A 147 -3.51 21.56 7.04
N PHE A 148 -3.15 21.38 5.77
CA PHE A 148 -3.70 20.32 4.92
C PHE A 148 -2.89 19.04 5.03
N MET A 149 -3.57 17.89 4.96
CA MET A 149 -2.95 16.57 4.90
C MET A 149 -3.63 15.71 3.83
N PHE A 150 -2.83 15.06 2.97
CA PHE A 150 -3.34 14.15 1.95
C PHE A 150 -2.81 12.71 2.11
N GLY A 151 -3.71 11.75 1.93
CA GLY A 151 -3.39 10.34 1.68
C GLY A 151 -2.56 9.65 2.77
N GLY A 152 -1.61 8.80 2.35
CA GLY A 152 -0.76 7.97 3.22
C GLY A 152 -1.10 6.48 3.18
N TYR A 153 -0.56 5.71 4.13
CA TYR A 153 -0.82 4.28 4.30
C TYR A 153 -1.13 3.97 5.78
N ASN A 154 -2.18 3.18 6.03
CA ASN A 154 -2.68 2.88 7.38
C ASN A 154 -2.34 1.47 7.89
N GLY A 155 -1.30 0.83 7.33
CA GLY A 155 -0.96 -0.56 7.62
C GLY A 155 -1.73 -1.60 6.79
N GLY A 156 -2.88 -1.24 6.20
CA GLY A 156 -3.67 -2.13 5.33
C GLY A 156 -3.80 -1.63 3.89
N LYS A 157 -4.08 -0.33 3.69
CA LYS A 157 -4.32 0.25 2.36
C LYS A 157 -3.71 1.65 2.21
N ALA A 158 -3.47 2.04 0.96
CA ALA A 158 -3.23 3.42 0.60
C ALA A 158 -4.50 4.26 0.80
N LEU A 159 -4.32 5.53 1.13
CA LEU A 159 -5.38 6.49 1.42
C LEU A 159 -5.37 7.61 0.39
N GLY A 160 -6.55 8.20 0.12
CA GLY A 160 -6.74 9.31 -0.81
C GLY A 160 -7.78 10.30 -0.29
N ASP A 161 -7.86 10.41 1.04
CA ASP A 161 -8.63 11.42 1.75
C ASP A 161 -7.77 12.68 1.95
N LEU A 162 -8.41 13.84 1.83
CA LEU A 162 -7.87 15.15 2.18
C LEU A 162 -8.51 15.60 3.50
N TYR A 163 -7.70 16.15 4.40
CA TYR A 163 -8.17 16.86 5.59
C TYR A 163 -7.52 18.24 5.66
N SER A 164 -8.20 19.15 6.34
CA SER A 164 -7.63 20.39 6.87
C SER A 164 -7.70 20.36 8.40
N PHE A 165 -6.73 20.99 9.06
CA PHE A 165 -6.77 21.33 10.48
C PHE A 165 -6.83 22.85 10.60
N ASP A 166 -7.89 23.35 11.22
CA ASP A 166 -8.03 24.77 11.54
C ASP A 166 -7.25 25.06 12.84
N VAL A 167 -6.15 25.79 12.73
CA VAL A 167 -5.23 26.04 13.85
C VAL A 167 -5.86 26.94 14.92
N GLN A 168 -6.83 27.79 14.55
CA GLN A 168 -7.52 28.67 15.49
C GLN A 168 -8.64 27.95 16.26
N LYS A 169 -9.36 27.04 15.58
CA LYS A 169 -10.44 26.24 16.20
C LYS A 169 -9.96 24.95 16.86
N GLY A 170 -8.74 24.50 16.56
CA GLY A 170 -8.18 23.23 17.06
C GLY A 170 -8.85 21.98 16.51
N GLN A 171 -9.50 22.07 15.32
CA GLN A 171 -10.38 21.04 14.77
C GLN A 171 -9.93 20.54 13.41
N TRP A 172 -9.97 19.21 13.21
CA TRP A 172 -9.85 18.60 11.90
C TRP A 172 -11.18 18.60 11.14
N THR A 173 -11.13 18.87 9.84
CA THR A 173 -12.25 18.77 8.91
C THR A 173 -11.87 17.86 7.75
N LYS A 174 -12.76 16.95 7.36
CA LYS A 174 -12.56 16.14 6.16
C LYS A 174 -13.05 16.89 4.93
N GLU A 175 -12.11 17.32 4.10
CA GLU A 175 -12.37 18.19 2.97
C GLU A 175 -13.25 17.52 1.90
N ARG A 176 -14.34 18.19 1.53
CA ARG A 176 -15.19 17.80 0.39
C ARG A 176 -14.70 18.56 -0.83
N THR A 177 -14.17 17.84 -1.81
CA THR A 177 -13.61 18.43 -3.03
C THR A 177 -14.27 17.86 -4.29
N THR A 178 -14.42 18.72 -5.29
CA THR A 178 -15.09 18.46 -6.56
C THR A 178 -14.09 18.12 -7.67
N GLY A 179 -14.58 17.62 -8.81
CA GLY A 179 -13.75 17.17 -9.92
C GLY A 179 -13.11 15.80 -9.67
N ARG A 180 -12.06 15.49 -10.43
CA ARG A 180 -11.36 14.20 -10.34
C ARG A 180 -10.44 14.22 -9.12
N ASN A 181 -10.79 13.46 -8.08
CA ASN A 181 -9.93 13.33 -6.90
C ASN A 181 -8.64 12.55 -7.22
N PRO A 182 -7.47 12.91 -6.65
CA PRO A 182 -6.23 12.17 -6.87
C PRO A 182 -6.32 10.75 -6.31
N HIS A 183 -5.85 9.76 -7.08
CA HIS A 183 -5.84 8.37 -6.65
C HIS A 183 -5.12 8.15 -5.30
N ALA A 184 -5.68 7.29 -4.46
CA ALA A 184 -5.15 6.94 -3.13
C ALA A 184 -3.70 6.46 -3.18
N ARG A 185 -2.82 7.13 -2.41
CA ARG A 185 -1.36 7.06 -2.54
C ARG A 185 -0.61 7.42 -1.26
N PHE A 186 0.64 6.97 -1.18
CA PHE A 186 1.60 7.27 -0.10
C PHE A 186 2.99 7.57 -0.70
N SER A 187 3.87 8.22 0.07
CA SER A 187 5.20 8.66 -0.39
C SER A 187 5.15 9.54 -1.65
N HIS A 188 4.12 10.38 -1.73
CA HIS A 188 3.98 11.51 -2.64
C HIS A 188 4.55 12.78 -1.99
N SER A 189 4.76 13.83 -2.78
CA SER A 189 4.96 15.18 -2.25
C SER A 189 3.67 16.01 -2.34
N ILE A 190 3.54 16.99 -1.45
CA ILE A 190 2.47 17.99 -1.44
C ILE A 190 3.10 19.38 -1.32
N PHE A 191 2.51 20.39 -1.94
CA PHE A 191 2.99 21.78 -1.87
C PHE A 191 1.82 22.77 -2.01
N VAL A 192 2.07 24.05 -1.71
CA VAL A 192 1.14 25.14 -1.99
C VAL A 192 1.84 26.18 -2.87
N HIS A 193 1.13 26.69 -3.87
CA HIS A 193 1.55 27.81 -4.69
C HIS A 193 0.33 28.69 -5.00
N LYS A 194 0.36 29.94 -4.52
CA LYS A 194 -0.78 30.88 -4.58
C LYS A 194 -2.05 30.21 -4.01
N ASN A 195 -3.10 30.09 -4.81
CA ASN A 195 -4.39 29.50 -4.43
C ASN A 195 -4.44 27.96 -4.59
N TYR A 196 -3.35 27.31 -5.02
CA TYR A 196 -3.35 25.91 -5.43
C TYR A 196 -2.54 25.02 -4.49
N LEU A 197 -3.17 23.96 -3.99
CA LEU A 197 -2.51 22.85 -3.31
C LEU A 197 -2.17 21.78 -4.35
N GLY A 198 -0.88 21.51 -4.54
CA GLY A 198 -0.37 20.52 -5.49
C GLY A 198 -0.06 19.17 -4.84
N VAL A 199 -0.39 18.07 -5.51
CA VAL A 199 -0.01 16.70 -5.15
C VAL A 199 0.75 16.06 -6.31
N LEU A 200 2.00 15.63 -6.06
CA LEU A 200 2.88 15.05 -7.07
C LEU A 200 3.33 13.62 -6.70
N GLY A 201 3.21 12.71 -7.66
CA GLY A 201 3.79 11.36 -7.58
C GLY A 201 3.19 10.47 -6.50
N GLY A 202 3.95 9.46 -6.05
CA GLY A 202 3.61 8.52 -4.99
C GLY A 202 3.43 7.06 -5.44
N CYS A 203 3.36 6.17 -4.45
CA CYS A 203 3.01 4.75 -4.62
C CYS A 203 1.54 4.50 -4.25
N PRO A 204 0.84 3.53 -4.88
CA PRO A 204 1.33 2.62 -5.92
C PRO A 204 1.47 3.31 -7.28
N VAL A 205 2.60 3.09 -7.95
CA VAL A 205 2.88 3.68 -9.26
C VAL A 205 1.90 3.11 -10.29
N ARG A 206 1.12 4.01 -10.92
CA ARG A 206 0.14 3.77 -11.98
C ARG A 206 0.21 4.96 -12.93
N GLN A 207 -0.29 4.84 -14.15
CA GLN A 207 -0.35 5.94 -15.14
C GLN A 207 -0.93 7.24 -14.53
N HIS A 208 -2.04 7.13 -13.78
CA HIS A 208 -2.67 8.24 -13.03
C HIS A 208 -1.86 8.80 -11.82
N CYS A 209 -0.58 8.44 -11.70
CA CYS A 209 0.37 8.99 -10.72
C CYS A 209 1.55 9.71 -11.40
N GLU A 210 1.63 9.67 -12.73
CA GLU A 210 2.56 10.45 -13.58
C GLU A 210 1.96 11.83 -13.96
N GLU A 211 0.98 12.28 -13.17
CA GLU A 211 0.29 13.57 -13.30
C GLU A 211 0.55 14.42 -12.06
N LEU A 212 0.57 15.74 -12.24
CA LEU A 212 0.41 16.72 -11.18
C LEU A 212 -1.09 17.01 -10.98
N ALA A 213 -1.60 16.80 -9.77
CA ALA A 213 -2.95 17.23 -9.41
C ALA A 213 -2.88 18.57 -8.65
N LEU A 214 -3.74 19.52 -9.00
CA LEU A 214 -3.82 20.85 -8.40
C LEU A 214 -5.24 21.09 -7.88
N LEU A 215 -5.40 21.24 -6.57
CA LEU A 215 -6.64 21.65 -5.94
C LEU A 215 -6.69 23.18 -5.86
N ASP A 216 -7.68 23.80 -6.50
CA ASP A 216 -8.03 25.19 -6.20
C ASP A 216 -8.62 25.26 -4.79
N LEU A 217 -7.99 26.00 -3.88
CA LEU A 217 -8.39 26.06 -2.48
C LEU A 217 -9.66 26.91 -2.26
N LYS A 218 -10.02 27.83 -3.15
CA LYS A 218 -11.26 28.63 -3.07
C LYS A 218 -12.45 27.87 -3.64
N LEU A 219 -12.28 27.24 -4.80
CA LEU A 219 -13.33 26.48 -5.50
C LEU A 219 -13.46 25.03 -4.97
N ARG A 220 -12.49 24.58 -4.17
CA ARG A 220 -12.32 23.18 -3.72
C ARG A 220 -12.42 22.18 -4.90
N LEU A 221 -11.85 22.54 -6.06
CA LEU A 221 -11.93 21.81 -7.33
C LEU A 221 -10.56 21.29 -7.77
N TRP A 222 -10.46 19.99 -8.10
CA TRP A 222 -9.24 19.38 -8.63
C TRP A 222 -9.09 19.54 -10.15
N LYS A 223 -7.99 20.18 -10.57
CA LYS A 223 -7.41 20.16 -11.92
C LYS A 223 -6.29 19.10 -11.99
N HIS A 224 -5.99 18.58 -13.18
CA HIS A 224 -4.89 17.61 -13.42
C HIS A 224 -4.07 18.03 -14.64
N VAL A 225 -2.75 17.88 -14.56
CA VAL A 225 -1.80 18.31 -15.59
C VAL A 225 -0.71 17.26 -15.79
N THR A 226 -0.45 16.86 -17.03
CA THR A 226 0.61 15.90 -17.39
C THR A 226 1.94 16.62 -17.55
N LEU A 227 2.97 16.25 -16.77
CA LEU A 227 4.28 16.89 -16.83
C LEU A 227 5.22 16.13 -17.77
N ASN A 228 5.07 16.36 -19.08
CA ASN A 228 5.82 15.65 -20.13
C ASN A 228 7.36 15.78 -20.03
N SER A 229 7.86 16.81 -19.34
CA SER A 229 9.29 17.07 -19.11
C SER A 229 9.86 16.42 -17.83
N VAL A 230 9.03 15.78 -17.00
CA VAL A 230 9.46 15.19 -15.73
C VAL A 230 9.69 13.68 -15.90
N GLY A 231 10.94 13.24 -15.72
CA GLY A 231 11.30 11.82 -15.81
C GLY A 231 10.54 10.96 -14.80
N LYS A 232 10.02 9.80 -15.24
CA LYS A 232 9.12 8.92 -14.46
C LYS A 232 9.63 8.56 -13.06
N ASP A 233 10.95 8.40 -12.89
CA ASP A 233 11.59 8.14 -11.59
C ASP A 233 11.24 9.22 -10.53
N LEU A 234 11.07 10.49 -10.94
CA LEU A 234 10.74 11.64 -10.08
C LEU A 234 9.29 11.66 -9.60
N PHE A 235 8.41 10.81 -10.14
CA PHE A 235 7.06 10.63 -9.61
C PHE A 235 7.02 9.63 -8.43
N VAL A 236 8.16 9.20 -7.88
CA VAL A 236 8.23 8.17 -6.83
C VAL A 236 9.24 8.57 -5.74
N ARG A 237 8.76 8.97 -4.55
CA ARG A 237 9.62 9.42 -3.43
C ARG A 237 10.57 10.58 -3.80
N SER A 238 10.13 11.46 -4.69
CA SER A 238 10.73 12.79 -4.79
C SER A 238 10.39 13.65 -3.59
N THR A 239 11.20 14.68 -3.37
CA THR A 239 10.86 15.87 -2.58
C THR A 239 10.58 17.01 -3.54
N THR A 240 9.53 17.81 -3.29
CA THR A 240 9.25 19.03 -4.05
C THR A 240 9.31 20.27 -3.18
N ASN A 241 9.91 21.35 -3.70
CA ASN A 241 9.81 22.69 -3.11
C ASN A 241 9.39 23.69 -4.19
N VAL A 242 8.74 24.78 -3.79
CA VAL A 242 8.38 25.89 -4.68
C VAL A 242 9.34 27.05 -4.44
N VAL A 243 10.04 27.50 -5.47
CA VAL A 243 10.94 28.65 -5.42
C VAL A 243 10.35 29.74 -6.31
N GLY A 244 9.69 30.71 -5.69
CA GLY A 244 8.87 31.70 -6.40
C GLY A 244 7.74 31.03 -7.18
N ASP A 245 7.89 30.97 -8.49
CA ASP A 245 6.93 30.39 -9.43
C ASP A 245 7.33 29.00 -9.95
N ASP A 246 8.51 28.49 -9.57
CA ASP A 246 9.05 27.23 -10.07
C ASP A 246 8.95 26.09 -9.05
N LEU A 247 8.33 24.99 -9.45
CA LEU A 247 8.35 23.72 -8.73
C LEU A 247 9.67 22.99 -9.02
N VAL A 248 10.50 22.83 -7.99
CA VAL A 248 11.77 22.10 -8.04
C VAL A 248 11.55 20.70 -7.47
N ILE A 249 11.84 19.67 -8.26
CA ILE A 249 11.56 18.26 -7.97
C ILE A 249 12.89 17.50 -7.92
N VAL A 250 13.22 16.90 -6.76
CA VAL A 250 14.53 16.28 -6.50
C VAL A 250 14.38 14.85 -5.98
N GLY A 251 15.34 13.97 -6.32
CA GLY A 251 15.37 12.57 -5.87
C GLY A 251 14.74 11.62 -6.88
N GLY A 252 13.72 10.87 -6.45
CA GLY A 252 13.07 9.84 -7.28
C GLY A 252 13.63 8.43 -7.07
N GLY A 253 12.91 7.38 -7.48
CA GLY A 253 13.40 6.00 -7.35
C GLY A 253 12.39 4.87 -7.56
N ALA A 254 12.81 3.64 -7.26
CA ALA A 254 12.03 2.43 -7.53
C ALA A 254 10.83 2.23 -6.58
N SER A 255 9.79 1.55 -7.08
CA SER A 255 8.47 1.42 -6.43
C SER A 255 8.40 0.49 -5.20
N CYS A 256 9.46 -0.28 -4.90
CA CYS A 256 9.48 -1.26 -3.81
C CYS A 256 9.84 -0.63 -2.45
N TYR A 257 9.56 -1.31 -1.32
CA TYR A 257 9.68 -0.72 0.03
C TYR A 257 11.12 -0.57 0.57
N ALA A 258 12.12 -0.99 -0.20
CA ALA A 258 13.54 -0.84 0.10
C ALA A 258 14.25 0.02 -0.97
N PHE A 259 15.54 0.28 -0.74
CA PHE A 259 16.45 1.06 -1.58
C PHE A 259 16.16 2.58 -1.62
N GLY A 260 17.24 3.35 -1.74
CA GLY A 260 17.22 4.81 -1.64
C GLY A 260 16.78 5.50 -2.93
N THR A 261 16.70 6.82 -2.87
CA THR A 261 16.55 7.63 -4.07
C THR A 261 17.77 7.46 -4.98
N LYS A 262 17.51 7.21 -6.26
CA LYS A 262 18.47 7.58 -7.30
C LYS A 262 18.47 9.12 -7.31
N PHE A 263 19.63 9.76 -7.40
CA PHE A 263 19.62 11.15 -7.85
C PHE A 263 19.34 11.11 -9.35
N SER A 264 18.06 11.17 -9.71
CA SER A 264 17.67 11.65 -11.03
C SER A 264 18.03 13.13 -11.12
N GLU A 265 18.27 13.61 -12.33
CA GLU A 265 18.52 15.02 -12.58
C GLU A 265 17.33 15.85 -12.04
N PRO A 266 17.57 16.92 -11.25
CA PRO A 266 16.49 17.75 -10.71
C PRO A 266 15.61 18.31 -11.82
N ALA A 267 14.30 18.08 -11.75
CA ALA A 267 13.37 18.67 -12.70
C ALA A 267 12.84 20.01 -12.15
N LYS A 268 12.70 20.98 -13.05
CA LYS A 268 12.19 22.32 -12.77
C LYS A 268 10.96 22.57 -13.66
N VAL A 269 9.84 22.96 -13.04
CA VAL A 269 8.54 23.10 -13.69
C VAL A 269 7.89 24.42 -13.29
N ASN A 270 7.68 25.34 -14.24
CA ASN A 270 7.07 26.62 -13.95
C ASN A 270 5.55 26.48 -13.74
N LEU A 271 5.07 26.88 -12.56
CA LEU A 271 3.67 26.71 -12.15
C LEU A 271 2.75 27.79 -12.75
N LEU A 272 3.24 29.01 -13.00
CA LEU A 272 2.43 30.06 -13.64
C LEU A 272 1.95 29.63 -15.01
N HIS A 273 2.87 29.17 -15.86
CA HIS A 273 2.51 28.74 -17.21
C HIS A 273 1.46 27.63 -17.20
N ILE A 274 1.57 26.68 -16.26
CA ILE A 274 0.59 25.59 -16.08
C ILE A 274 -0.78 26.10 -15.63
N ILE A 275 -0.84 27.07 -14.72
CA ILE A 275 -2.09 27.63 -14.22
C ILE A 275 -2.76 28.50 -15.30
N HIS A 276 -2.01 29.42 -15.91
CA HIS A 276 -2.56 30.37 -16.88
C HIS A 276 -2.97 29.72 -18.21
N SER A 277 -2.17 28.78 -18.76
CA SER A 277 -2.52 28.11 -20.03
C SER A 277 -3.80 27.26 -19.95
N HIS A 278 -4.19 26.81 -18.75
CA HIS A 278 -5.48 26.14 -18.54
C HIS A 278 -6.65 27.10 -18.32
N ASP A 279 -6.40 28.28 -17.74
CA ASP A 279 -7.45 29.28 -17.51
C ASP A 279 -7.78 30.08 -18.79
N GLU A 280 -6.83 30.30 -19.70
CA GLU A 280 -7.12 30.79 -21.07
C GLU A 280 -8.04 29.83 -21.85
N HIS A 281 -7.84 28.52 -21.65
CA HIS A 281 -8.66 27.51 -22.33
C HIS A 281 -10.13 27.47 -21.85
N MET A 282 -10.47 28.25 -20.81
CA MET A 282 -11.83 28.44 -20.26
C MET A 282 -12.47 29.78 -20.64
N SER A 283 -11.74 30.75 -21.22
CA SER A 283 -12.27 32.10 -21.47
C SER A 283 -12.87 32.34 -22.86
N VAL A 284 -12.59 31.48 -23.86
CA VAL A 284 -13.01 31.69 -25.26
C VAL A 284 -13.93 30.59 -25.79
N LYS A 285 -15.21 30.63 -25.40
CA LYS A 285 -16.34 30.05 -26.18
C LYS A 285 -17.62 30.89 -26.03
N ASN A 286 -17.60 32.13 -26.53
CA ASN A 286 -18.82 32.90 -26.69
C ASN A 286 -18.79 33.80 -27.93
N GLN A 287 -19.19 33.23 -29.08
CA GLN A 287 -19.54 33.91 -30.34
C GLN A 287 -18.34 34.60 -31.06
N SER A 288 -18.36 34.85 -32.37
CA SER A 288 -19.30 34.50 -33.45
C SER A 288 -18.53 34.07 -34.71
N LYS A 289 -19.24 33.61 -35.76
CA LYS A 289 -18.64 33.40 -37.09
C LYS A 289 -18.38 34.76 -37.74
N HIS A 290 -17.25 34.95 -38.41
CA HIS A 290 -17.19 35.50 -39.76
C HIS A 290 -15.83 35.17 -40.43
N VAL A 291 -15.78 35.28 -41.76
CA VAL A 291 -14.63 34.96 -42.62
C VAL A 291 -14.25 36.22 -43.39
N ILE A 292 -12.95 36.51 -43.54
CA ILE A 292 -12.27 37.06 -44.74
C ILE A 292 -10.75 37.16 -44.47
N ASN A 293 -9.96 37.31 -45.53
CA ASN A 293 -8.49 37.19 -45.55
C ASN A 293 -7.75 38.56 -45.45
N GLN A 294 -6.42 38.48 -45.46
CA GLN A 294 -5.40 39.43 -45.97
C GLN A 294 -4.80 40.52 -45.06
N ASP A 295 -3.48 40.32 -44.83
CA ASP A 295 -2.34 41.16 -45.21
C ASP A 295 -2.03 42.54 -44.58
N GLU A 296 -0.73 42.68 -44.24
CA GLU A 296 0.12 43.90 -44.12
C GLU A 296 -0.19 45.01 -43.08
N GLY A 297 0.81 45.84 -42.75
CA GLY A 297 0.52 47.26 -42.43
C GLY A 297 1.09 47.97 -41.19
N THR A 298 2.28 47.64 -40.70
CA THR A 298 3.31 48.61 -40.22
C THR A 298 2.93 50.05 -39.73
N ILE A 299 3.19 50.36 -38.43
CA ILE A 299 3.45 51.70 -37.81
C ILE A 299 2.27 52.71 -37.67
N GLY A 300 2.15 53.41 -36.51
CA GLY A 300 1.57 54.77 -36.49
C GLY A 300 0.91 55.36 -35.22
N ASN A 301 1.70 55.76 -34.21
CA ASN A 301 1.51 56.90 -33.28
C ASN A 301 0.13 57.62 -33.06
N ASN A 302 -0.21 57.76 -31.77
CA ASN A 302 -0.55 59.01 -31.04
C ASN A 302 -1.98 59.61 -30.87
N ILE A 303 -2.21 60.03 -29.60
CA ILE A 303 -2.91 61.23 -29.09
C ILE A 303 -4.46 61.23 -28.87
N LYS A 304 -4.79 61.27 -27.57
CA LYS A 304 -5.87 62.00 -26.83
C LYS A 304 -7.11 62.54 -27.57
N ASN A 305 -8.28 62.31 -26.97
CA ASN A 305 -9.11 63.32 -26.27
C ASN A 305 -10.35 62.60 -25.65
N SER A 306 -10.58 62.62 -24.32
CA SER A 306 -11.00 63.69 -23.39
C SER A 306 -12.52 63.83 -23.25
N CYS A 307 -13.07 63.56 -22.05
CA CYS A 307 -14.04 64.41 -21.31
C CYS A 307 -14.70 63.67 -20.12
N GLN A 308 -14.62 64.27 -18.93
CA GLN A 308 -15.61 64.16 -17.83
C GLN A 308 -16.32 65.52 -17.72
N PRO A 309 -17.53 65.60 -17.12
CA PRO A 309 -17.68 65.84 -15.67
C PRO A 309 -18.50 64.71 -14.96
N GLN A 310 -18.54 64.47 -13.63
CA GLN A 310 -18.82 65.33 -12.44
C GLN A 310 -20.28 65.88 -12.44
N LEU A 311 -21.12 65.96 -11.38
CA LEU A 311 -21.14 65.77 -9.90
C LEU A 311 -22.63 65.51 -9.49
N GLU A 312 -23.10 65.05 -8.30
CA GLU A 312 -22.61 64.24 -7.15
C GLU A 312 -23.82 63.89 -6.21
N LEU A 313 -23.59 63.21 -5.08
CA LEU A 313 -24.45 63.05 -3.86
C LEU A 313 -25.70 62.11 -3.90
N GLY A 314 -26.01 61.51 -2.73
CA GLY A 314 -27.18 60.62 -2.43
C GLY A 314 -28.13 61.25 -1.37
N PRO A 315 -28.79 60.50 -0.44
CA PRO A 315 -28.74 59.06 -0.10
C PRO A 315 -30.13 58.39 0.18
N ASN A 316 -30.15 57.19 0.81
CA ASN A 316 -31.28 56.46 1.45
C ASN A 316 -32.41 55.94 0.52
N VAL A 317 -32.87 54.67 0.48
CA VAL A 317 -33.17 53.57 1.45
C VAL A 317 -34.67 53.44 1.78
N PHE A 318 -35.24 52.28 1.37
CA PHE A 318 -36.53 51.63 1.68
C PHE A 318 -37.89 52.15 1.11
N GLU A 319 -38.69 51.16 0.69
CA GLU A 319 -40.18 51.09 0.63
C GLU A 319 -40.95 52.03 -0.35
N ASP A 320 -42.05 51.64 -1.01
CA ASP A 320 -42.82 50.37 -1.06
C ASP A 320 -43.55 50.21 -2.45
N GLU A 321 -44.67 49.48 -2.48
CA GLU A 321 -45.68 49.26 -3.52
C GLU A 321 -45.58 47.94 -4.34
N SER A 322 -45.89 46.86 -3.62
CA SER A 322 -46.51 45.66 -4.19
C SER A 322 -47.92 45.92 -4.77
N LEU A 323 -48.40 45.02 -5.65
CA LEU A 323 -49.83 44.85 -5.92
C LEU A 323 -50.21 43.36 -5.78
N CYS A 324 -50.90 43.06 -4.68
CA CYS A 324 -51.59 41.79 -4.40
C CYS A 324 -52.85 41.67 -5.31
N PHE A 325 -53.57 40.55 -5.43
CA PHE A 325 -54.16 39.65 -4.43
C PHE A 325 -54.50 38.28 -5.10
N ASN A 326 -54.97 37.21 -4.44
CA ASN A 326 -55.67 37.12 -3.15
C ASN A 326 -55.47 35.75 -2.44
N ASP A 327 -55.80 35.70 -1.15
CA ASP A 327 -55.64 34.54 -0.27
C ASP A 327 -56.67 33.40 -0.45
N ASN A 328 -56.34 32.22 0.07
CA ASN A 328 -57.14 31.56 1.11
C ASN A 328 -56.33 30.48 1.87
N LEU A 329 -56.43 30.49 3.21
CA LEU A 329 -55.76 29.58 4.15
C LEU A 329 -56.63 28.30 4.38
N PRO A 330 -56.13 27.19 4.99
CA PRO A 330 -55.73 27.20 6.40
C PRO A 330 -54.43 26.43 6.74
N CYS A 331 -53.73 26.87 7.79
CA CYS A 331 -52.67 26.10 8.42
C CYS A 331 -53.25 24.99 9.31
N LEU A 332 -52.57 23.85 9.37
CA LEU A 332 -52.70 22.86 10.44
C LEU A 332 -51.31 22.51 10.97
N ASN A 333 -51.15 22.58 12.29
CA ASN A 333 -49.97 22.05 12.97
C ASN A 333 -50.04 20.52 12.97
N ASP A 334 -48.94 19.84 12.67
CA ASP A 334 -48.63 18.60 13.40
C ASP A 334 -47.13 18.30 13.46
N GLN A 335 -46.72 17.53 14.46
CA GLN A 335 -45.33 17.14 14.68
C GLN A 335 -44.99 15.85 13.91
N SER A 336 -44.48 16.00 12.68
CA SER A 336 -43.93 14.87 11.93
C SER A 336 -42.40 14.96 11.81
N GLN A 337 -41.73 13.86 12.13
CA GLN A 337 -40.30 13.70 11.85
C GLN A 337 -40.09 13.67 10.34
N MET A 338 -39.11 14.41 9.82
CA MET A 338 -38.65 14.18 8.44
C MET A 338 -37.91 12.84 8.36
N ILE A 339 -38.68 11.78 8.10
CA ILE A 339 -38.16 10.49 7.66
C ILE A 339 -37.49 10.71 6.31
N ALA A 340 -36.21 10.38 6.19
CA ALA A 340 -35.54 10.37 4.90
C ALA A 340 -36.14 9.23 4.05
N SER A 341 -36.92 9.56 3.02
CA SER A 341 -37.40 8.57 2.05
C SER A 341 -36.21 7.88 1.38
N HIS A 342 -36.08 6.58 1.62
CA HIS A 342 -35.09 5.73 0.98
C HIS A 342 -35.65 5.24 -0.35
N TYR A 343 -34.80 5.02 -1.36
CA TYR A 343 -35.25 4.63 -2.70
C TYR A 343 -34.58 3.35 -3.19
N ILE A 344 -35.31 2.61 -4.03
CA ILE A 344 -34.85 1.42 -4.78
C ILE A 344 -35.13 1.58 -6.27
N LEU A 345 -34.20 1.17 -7.14
CA LEU A 345 -34.46 0.96 -8.55
C LEU A 345 -34.86 -0.52 -8.79
N GLN A 346 -36.12 -0.75 -9.13
CA GLN A 346 -36.64 -2.05 -9.54
C GLN A 346 -36.29 -2.33 -11.00
N LEU A 347 -35.78 -3.53 -11.29
CA LEU A 347 -35.36 -3.99 -12.62
C LEU A 347 -35.79 -5.44 -12.87
N LYS A 348 -36.17 -5.77 -14.11
CA LYS A 348 -36.44 -7.16 -14.52
C LYS A 348 -35.18 -8.01 -14.39
N LYS A 349 -35.31 -9.21 -13.80
CA LYS A 349 -34.17 -10.09 -13.45
C LYS A 349 -33.18 -10.35 -14.58
N LYS A 350 -33.63 -10.41 -15.84
CA LYS A 350 -32.76 -10.53 -17.03
C LYS A 350 -31.77 -9.37 -17.22
N TYR A 351 -32.11 -8.17 -16.76
CA TYR A 351 -31.27 -6.96 -16.86
C TYR A 351 -30.56 -6.61 -15.55
N ALA A 352 -30.90 -7.28 -14.45
CA ALA A 352 -30.45 -6.96 -13.11
C ALA A 352 -28.91 -6.98 -12.94
N LYS A 353 -28.16 -7.81 -13.68
CA LYS A 353 -26.69 -7.78 -13.65
C LYS A 353 -26.15 -6.47 -14.23
N LEU A 354 -26.49 -6.17 -15.48
CA LEU A 354 -26.00 -4.97 -16.18
C LEU A 354 -26.47 -3.68 -15.51
N GLY A 355 -27.73 -3.62 -15.06
CA GLY A 355 -28.24 -2.48 -14.29
C GLY A 355 -27.51 -2.28 -12.96
N LYS A 356 -27.17 -3.35 -12.23
CA LYS A 356 -26.34 -3.27 -11.02
C LYS A 356 -24.92 -2.77 -11.33
N ASP A 357 -24.31 -3.26 -12.41
CA ASP A 357 -22.96 -2.87 -12.80
C ASP A 357 -22.91 -1.40 -13.28
N ILE A 358 -23.97 -0.91 -13.94
CA ILE A 358 -24.20 0.52 -14.24
C ILE A 358 -24.34 1.34 -12.95
N LEU A 359 -25.30 1.00 -12.08
CA LEU A 359 -25.52 1.70 -10.79
C LEU A 359 -24.24 1.75 -9.95
N LYS A 360 -23.41 0.70 -10.00
CA LYS A 360 -22.13 0.62 -9.30
C LYS A 360 -21.02 1.44 -9.98
N LYS A 361 -20.99 1.54 -11.32
CA LYS A 361 -20.02 2.38 -12.05
C LYS A 361 -20.17 3.86 -11.66
N PHE A 362 -21.40 4.36 -11.65
CA PHE A 362 -21.70 5.78 -11.43
C PHE A 362 -21.95 6.15 -9.95
N GLY A 363 -21.76 5.22 -9.02
CA GLY A 363 -21.95 5.47 -7.58
C GLY A 363 -23.42 5.58 -7.12
N TRP A 364 -24.38 5.36 -8.03
CA TRP A 364 -25.82 5.41 -7.75
C TRP A 364 -26.30 4.30 -6.80
N LEU A 365 -25.62 3.14 -6.78
CA LEU A 365 -25.93 2.01 -5.91
C LEU A 365 -25.56 2.28 -4.45
N ASP A 366 -26.53 2.23 -3.55
CA ASP A 366 -26.30 2.20 -2.10
C ASP A 366 -25.73 0.83 -1.70
N LEU A 367 -24.51 0.84 -1.15
CA LEU A 367 -23.79 -0.35 -0.72
C LEU A 367 -23.97 -0.68 0.78
N GLY A 368 -24.67 0.15 1.53
CA GLY A 368 -25.05 -0.09 2.92
C GLY A 368 -26.31 -0.95 3.03
N ARG A 369 -27.30 -0.72 2.15
CA ARG A 369 -28.52 -1.53 2.04
C ARG A 369 -28.34 -2.75 1.13
N LYS A 370 -29.28 -3.70 1.22
CA LYS A 370 -29.24 -5.00 0.53
C LYS A 370 -30.22 -5.03 -0.64
N ALA A 371 -29.72 -5.32 -1.85
CA ALA A 371 -30.57 -5.62 -3.00
C ALA A 371 -31.41 -6.89 -2.76
N HIS A 372 -32.72 -6.79 -3.01
CA HIS A 372 -33.72 -7.83 -2.75
C HIS A 372 -34.51 -8.17 -4.02
N SER A 373 -35.46 -9.10 -3.93
CA SER A 373 -36.23 -9.59 -5.07
C SER A 373 -37.72 -9.58 -4.76
N GLU A 374 -38.51 -8.99 -5.64
CA GLU A 374 -39.97 -8.91 -5.54
C GLU A 374 -40.65 -9.86 -6.55
N GLU A 375 -41.96 -10.06 -6.38
CA GLU A 375 -42.81 -10.84 -7.29
C GLU A 375 -42.22 -12.22 -7.67
N GLY A 376 -41.90 -13.04 -6.66
CA GLY A 376 -41.32 -14.37 -6.87
C GLY A 376 -39.92 -14.37 -7.52
N GLY A 377 -39.27 -13.21 -7.61
CA GLY A 377 -37.98 -13.04 -8.29
C GLY A 377 -38.09 -12.75 -9.78
N VAL A 378 -39.23 -12.25 -10.27
CA VAL A 378 -39.32 -11.62 -11.61
C VAL A 378 -38.55 -10.29 -11.63
N HIS A 379 -38.64 -9.54 -10.54
CA HIS A 379 -37.99 -8.23 -10.36
C HIS A 379 -36.93 -8.27 -9.26
N ILE A 380 -35.87 -7.48 -9.44
CA ILE A 380 -34.76 -7.28 -8.50
C ILE A 380 -34.68 -5.79 -8.17
N CYS A 381 -34.67 -5.47 -6.88
CA CYS A 381 -34.70 -4.11 -6.38
C CYS A 381 -33.34 -3.72 -5.83
N PHE A 382 -32.78 -2.63 -6.35
CA PHE A 382 -31.46 -2.14 -6.02
C PHE A 382 -31.56 -0.87 -5.19
N PRO A 383 -31.14 -0.87 -3.91
CA PRO A 383 -31.03 0.34 -3.11
C PRO A 383 -30.19 1.40 -3.82
N VAL A 384 -30.72 2.62 -3.92
CA VAL A 384 -30.07 3.75 -4.60
C VAL A 384 -29.99 4.97 -3.70
N HIS A 385 -28.97 5.80 -3.93
CA HIS A 385 -28.82 7.09 -3.25
C HIS A 385 -29.87 8.11 -3.75
N GLN A 386 -30.30 9.02 -2.87
CA GLN A 386 -31.30 10.04 -3.18
C GLN A 386 -30.89 10.96 -4.36
N GLU A 387 -29.59 11.18 -4.55
CA GLU A 387 -29.02 11.93 -5.69
C GLU A 387 -29.43 11.32 -7.06
N PHE A 388 -29.56 10.00 -7.15
CA PHE A 388 -29.99 9.31 -8.37
C PHE A 388 -31.49 9.43 -8.63
N PHE A 389 -32.32 9.54 -7.58
CA PHE A 389 -33.76 9.72 -7.71
C PHE A 389 -34.11 11.02 -8.45
N ALA A 390 -33.50 12.15 -8.06
CA ALA A 390 -33.71 13.44 -8.72
C ALA A 390 -33.40 13.37 -10.22
N VAL A 391 -32.20 12.90 -10.57
CA VAL A 391 -31.70 12.79 -11.95
C VAL A 391 -32.56 11.86 -12.82
N PHE A 392 -33.00 10.73 -12.28
CA PHE A 392 -33.85 9.78 -13.02
C PHE A 392 -35.29 10.29 -13.19
N CYS A 393 -35.78 11.11 -12.27
CA CYS A 393 -37.11 11.73 -12.37
C CYS A 393 -37.15 12.93 -13.33
N GLU A 394 -36.16 13.83 -13.31
CA GLU A 394 -36.06 14.95 -14.27
C GLU A 394 -36.13 14.47 -15.74
N ARG A 395 -35.41 13.37 -16.04
CA ARG A 395 -35.39 12.79 -17.39
C ARG A 395 -36.72 12.16 -17.80
N ASN A 396 -37.50 11.64 -16.85
CA ASN A 396 -38.87 11.17 -17.11
C ASN A 396 -39.85 12.32 -17.47
N HIS A 397 -39.64 13.54 -16.94
CA HIS A 397 -40.44 14.70 -17.33
C HIS A 397 -40.13 15.13 -18.77
N HIS A 398 -38.85 15.32 -19.11
CA HIS A 398 -38.47 15.67 -20.49
C HIS A 398 -38.90 14.63 -21.54
N LEU A 399 -38.92 13.34 -21.21
CA LEU A 399 -39.45 12.29 -22.10
C LEU A 399 -40.99 12.35 -22.26
N ARG A 400 -41.73 12.85 -21.26
CA ARG A 400 -43.18 13.07 -21.36
C ARG A 400 -43.51 14.32 -22.15
N ASP A 401 -42.82 15.42 -21.93
CA ASP A 401 -43.08 16.66 -22.69
C ASP A 401 -42.75 16.51 -24.18
N ALA A 402 -41.70 15.73 -24.50
CA ALA A 402 -41.39 15.34 -25.88
C ALA A 402 -42.53 14.55 -26.57
N SER A 403 -43.35 13.81 -25.82
CA SER A 403 -44.43 12.98 -26.39
C SER A 403 -45.66 13.77 -26.87
N ASN A 404 -45.79 15.06 -26.51
CA ASN A 404 -46.83 15.95 -27.03
C ASN A 404 -46.42 16.68 -28.33
N GLY A 405 -45.14 16.59 -28.74
CA GLY A 405 -44.65 17.17 -30.00
C GLY A 405 -44.61 16.13 -31.12
N LYS A 406 -45.47 16.26 -32.14
CA LYS A 406 -45.45 15.37 -33.30
C LYS A 406 -44.15 15.49 -34.11
N ASN A 407 -43.24 14.54 -33.94
CA ASN A 407 -42.44 13.94 -35.02
C ASN A 407 -41.70 12.70 -34.50
N GLU A 408 -42.21 11.50 -34.85
CA GLU A 408 -41.50 10.25 -34.59
C GLU A 408 -40.26 10.15 -35.50
N VAL A 409 -39.07 10.30 -34.92
CA VAL A 409 -37.84 9.80 -35.54
C VAL A 409 -37.53 8.45 -34.87
N PRO A 410 -37.83 7.30 -35.51
CA PRO A 410 -37.51 6.00 -34.94
C PRO A 410 -36.00 5.83 -34.85
N PHE A 411 -35.45 5.68 -33.64
CA PHE A 411 -34.03 5.43 -33.41
C PHE A 411 -33.65 4.05 -33.93
N SER A 412 -33.19 4.02 -35.19
CA SER A 412 -33.01 2.81 -35.98
C SER A 412 -31.68 2.12 -35.73
N LYS A 413 -31.59 1.37 -34.62
CA LYS A 413 -30.64 0.25 -34.48
C LYS A 413 -31.13 -0.77 -33.45
N PRO A 414 -31.34 -2.05 -33.82
CA PRO A 414 -31.62 -3.09 -32.83
C PRO A 414 -30.37 -3.37 -31.99
N LEU A 415 -30.50 -3.25 -30.67
CA LEU A 415 -29.46 -3.59 -29.70
C LEU A 415 -29.07 -5.06 -29.84
N LYS A 416 -27.86 -5.34 -30.33
CA LYS A 416 -27.23 -6.65 -30.16
C LYS A 416 -26.86 -6.82 -28.69
N GLN A 417 -26.98 -8.05 -28.19
CA GLN A 417 -27.05 -8.30 -26.74
C GLN A 417 -25.67 -8.47 -26.06
N ASP A 418 -24.58 -8.36 -26.83
CA ASP A 418 -23.20 -8.60 -26.38
C ASP A 418 -22.29 -7.38 -26.62
N GLU A 419 -21.33 -7.19 -25.72
CA GLU A 419 -20.22 -6.22 -25.75
C GLU A 419 -20.57 -4.72 -25.86
N TYR A 420 -21.22 -4.19 -24.81
CA TYR A 420 -20.87 -2.85 -24.34
C TYR A 420 -19.68 -2.94 -23.37
N LEU A 421 -18.56 -2.30 -23.71
CA LEU A 421 -17.48 -2.08 -22.74
C LEU A 421 -17.98 -1.10 -21.67
N LEU A 422 -18.28 -1.64 -20.47
CA LEU A 422 -18.80 -0.87 -19.33
C LEU A 422 -17.98 0.39 -19.00
N ASN A 423 -16.68 0.41 -19.33
CA ASN A 423 -15.80 1.56 -19.15
C ASN A 423 -16.21 2.79 -19.98
N GLU A 424 -16.71 2.59 -21.21
CA GLU A 424 -16.91 3.67 -22.20
C GLU A 424 -18.25 4.40 -22.06
N LEU A 425 -19.27 3.72 -21.52
CA LEU A 425 -20.62 4.29 -21.31
C LEU A 425 -20.60 5.66 -20.61
N SER A 426 -21.25 6.66 -21.22
CA SER A 426 -21.49 7.96 -20.59
C SER A 426 -22.68 7.93 -19.61
N TYR A 427 -22.77 8.99 -18.80
CA TYR A 427 -23.86 9.21 -17.84
C TYR A 427 -25.25 9.26 -18.52
N SER A 428 -25.34 9.83 -19.73
CA SER A 428 -26.60 9.97 -20.47
C SER A 428 -27.07 8.64 -21.05
N GLU A 429 -26.16 7.87 -21.66
CA GLU A 429 -26.47 6.55 -22.22
C GLU A 429 -26.85 5.55 -21.12
N ALA A 430 -26.15 5.60 -19.98
CA ALA A 430 -26.46 4.77 -18.82
C ALA A 430 -27.90 4.97 -18.29
N LEU A 431 -28.38 6.22 -18.26
CA LEU A 431 -29.78 6.51 -17.91
C LEU A 431 -30.74 5.99 -18.98
N THR A 432 -30.46 6.23 -20.27
CA THR A 432 -31.29 5.71 -21.37
C THR A 432 -31.43 4.18 -21.31
N ILE A 433 -30.35 3.44 -21.12
CA ILE A 433 -30.35 1.97 -21.00
C ILE A 433 -31.21 1.50 -19.82
N LEU A 434 -31.17 2.20 -18.67
CA LEU A 434 -32.03 1.87 -17.53
C LEU A 434 -33.52 2.12 -17.84
N HIS A 435 -33.88 3.21 -18.53
CA HIS A 435 -35.26 3.44 -18.98
C HIS A 435 -35.72 2.39 -20.01
N GLU A 436 -34.90 2.06 -21.02
CA GLU A 436 -35.21 1.05 -22.05
C GLU A 436 -35.41 -0.35 -21.46
N TYR A 437 -34.69 -0.69 -20.39
CA TYR A 437 -34.87 -1.95 -19.66
C TYR A 437 -36.07 -1.96 -18.71
N GLY A 438 -36.84 -0.86 -18.68
CA GLY A 438 -38.05 -0.70 -17.88
C GLY A 438 -37.76 -0.57 -16.38
N ALA A 439 -36.71 0.15 -16.02
CA ALA A 439 -36.38 0.39 -14.62
C ALA A 439 -37.34 1.42 -13.99
N ILE A 440 -37.79 1.14 -12.75
CA ILE A 440 -38.76 1.96 -12.02
C ILE A 440 -38.14 2.30 -10.65
N ILE A 441 -38.15 3.58 -10.25
CA ILE A 441 -37.78 3.93 -8.87
C ILE A 441 -39.02 3.85 -7.98
N LEU A 442 -38.88 3.17 -6.84
CA LEU A 442 -39.89 3.03 -5.79
C LEU A 442 -39.28 3.46 -4.44
N GLU A 443 -40.13 3.77 -3.47
CA GLU A 443 -39.71 3.99 -2.09
C GLU A 443 -39.35 2.65 -1.41
N ASP A 444 -38.20 2.59 -0.74
CA ASP A 444 -37.64 1.39 -0.14
C ASP A 444 -38.24 1.14 1.25
N LYS A 445 -39.19 0.20 1.29
CA LYS A 445 -39.90 -0.20 2.52
C LYS A 445 -39.10 -1.22 3.36
N VAL A 446 -37.88 -1.59 2.95
CA VAL A 446 -37.09 -2.69 3.56
C VAL A 446 -35.79 -2.16 4.18
N VAL A 447 -35.92 -1.37 5.24
CA VAL A 447 -34.79 -0.81 6.00
C VAL A 447 -34.16 -1.87 6.93
N GLU A 448 -33.52 -2.88 6.35
CA GLU A 448 -32.63 -3.82 7.07
C GLU A 448 -31.23 -3.20 7.26
N GLU A 449 -31.04 -2.41 8.32
CA GLU A 449 -29.70 -1.92 8.69
C GLU A 449 -28.75 -3.05 9.10
N ARG A 450 -27.60 -3.13 8.43
CA ARG A 450 -26.61 -4.19 8.69
C ARG A 450 -25.58 -3.79 9.75
N LYS A 451 -25.73 -4.31 10.98
CA LYS A 451 -24.66 -4.27 12.00
C LYS A 451 -23.35 -4.84 11.43
N THR A 452 -22.30 -4.03 11.40
CA THR A 452 -21.00 -4.42 10.82
C THR A 452 -20.27 -5.41 11.71
N ALA A 453 -19.76 -6.50 11.13
CA ALA A 453 -19.04 -7.52 11.85
C ALA A 453 -17.67 -6.99 12.33
N LYS A 454 -17.41 -7.04 13.64
CA LYS A 454 -16.11 -6.65 14.22
C LYS A 454 -14.98 -7.56 13.70
N SER A 455 -13.81 -6.99 13.47
CA SER A 455 -12.61 -7.76 13.10
C SER A 455 -12.09 -8.60 14.27
N PRO A 456 -11.41 -9.74 14.03
CA PRO A 456 -10.84 -10.56 15.10
C PRO A 456 -9.90 -9.79 16.03
N LEU A 457 -9.09 -8.87 15.46
CA LEU A 457 -8.25 -7.94 16.22
C LEU A 457 -9.10 -7.08 17.18
N LYS A 458 -10.16 -6.43 16.69
CA LYS A 458 -11.02 -5.60 17.55
C LYS A 458 -11.72 -6.41 18.64
N VAL A 459 -12.18 -7.63 18.33
CA VAL A 459 -12.79 -8.55 19.32
C VAL A 459 -11.76 -8.98 20.37
N MET A 460 -10.51 -9.25 19.97
CA MET A 460 -9.43 -9.58 20.90
C MET A 460 -9.07 -8.40 21.79
N THR A 461 -8.83 -7.21 21.22
CA THR A 461 -8.49 -6.00 21.98
C THR A 461 -9.60 -5.64 22.97
N GLU A 462 -10.88 -5.68 22.56
CA GLU A 462 -12.02 -5.43 23.47
C GLU A 462 -12.06 -6.45 24.62
N ALA A 463 -11.91 -7.75 24.32
CA ALA A 463 -11.99 -8.80 25.33
C ALA A 463 -10.80 -8.79 26.30
N VAL A 464 -9.58 -8.61 25.82
CA VAL A 464 -8.38 -8.52 26.67
C VAL A 464 -8.38 -7.21 27.47
N THR A 465 -8.86 -6.09 26.90
CA THR A 465 -9.07 -4.84 27.66
C THR A 465 -10.03 -5.04 28.84
N SER A 466 -11.09 -5.82 28.64
CA SER A 466 -12.02 -6.18 29.72
C SER A 466 -11.33 -7.04 30.79
N LEU A 467 -10.56 -8.05 30.38
CA LEU A 467 -9.82 -8.94 31.28
C LEU A 467 -8.81 -8.18 32.15
N ILE A 468 -7.94 -7.35 31.56
CA ILE A 468 -6.92 -6.63 32.34
C ILE A 468 -7.56 -5.64 33.32
N LYS A 469 -8.67 -4.98 32.95
CA LYS A 469 -9.41 -4.10 33.86
C LYS A 469 -10.03 -4.87 35.03
N HIS A 470 -10.63 -6.03 34.77
CA HIS A 470 -11.17 -6.91 35.81
C HIS A 470 -10.07 -7.47 36.75
N LYS A 471 -8.86 -7.68 36.23
CA LYS A 471 -7.70 -8.17 36.99
C LYS A 471 -6.83 -7.08 37.61
N GLY A 472 -7.19 -5.79 37.43
CA GLY A 472 -6.42 -4.65 37.96
C GLY A 472 -5.05 -4.43 37.32
N LEU A 473 -4.80 -4.99 36.13
CA LEU A 473 -3.49 -4.92 35.46
C LEU A 473 -3.32 -3.63 34.64
N PRO A 474 -2.08 -3.12 34.47
CA PRO A 474 -1.82 -1.85 33.78
C PRO A 474 -2.23 -1.83 32.30
N THR A 475 -2.84 -0.73 31.84
CA THR A 475 -3.29 -0.59 30.44
C THR A 475 -2.17 -0.60 29.41
N ARG A 476 -0.92 -0.28 29.80
CA ARG A 476 0.27 -0.37 28.94
C ARG A 476 0.43 -1.74 28.28
N LEU A 477 -0.04 -2.80 28.94
CA LEU A 477 0.02 -4.17 28.44
C LEU A 477 -0.65 -4.32 27.06
N LEU A 478 -1.67 -3.50 26.76
CA LEU A 478 -2.35 -3.54 25.46
C LEU A 478 -1.45 -3.20 24.27
N GLU A 479 -0.29 -2.57 24.51
CA GLU A 479 0.74 -2.29 23.49
C GLU A 479 1.43 -3.58 23.00
N GLU A 480 1.47 -4.65 23.81
CA GLU A 480 2.05 -5.95 23.44
C GLU A 480 1.08 -6.86 22.65
N LEU A 481 -0.13 -6.38 22.32
CA LEU A 481 -1.12 -7.19 21.60
C LEU A 481 -0.70 -7.45 20.14
N PRO A 482 -0.89 -8.68 19.62
CA PRO A 482 -0.52 -9.02 18.26
C PRO A 482 -1.39 -8.29 17.23
N THR A 483 -0.79 -7.34 16.51
CA THR A 483 -1.40 -6.66 15.34
C THR A 483 -1.48 -7.57 14.10
N ARG A 484 -0.66 -8.64 14.08
CA ARG A 484 -0.62 -9.70 13.07
C ARG A 484 -0.33 -11.06 13.73
N TRP A 485 -0.71 -12.14 13.05
CA TRP A 485 -0.44 -13.52 13.43
C TRP A 485 -0.49 -14.41 12.18
N ASP A 486 0.24 -15.52 12.19
CA ASP A 486 0.18 -16.53 11.13
C ASP A 486 -0.92 -17.57 11.43
N ARG A 487 -1.38 -18.29 10.39
CA ARG A 487 -2.24 -19.47 10.55
C ARG A 487 -1.58 -20.67 9.90
N LEU A 488 -1.33 -21.72 10.66
CA LEU A 488 -0.73 -22.96 10.20
C LEU A 488 -1.68 -24.13 10.50
N GLY A 489 -2.40 -24.57 9.46
CA GLY A 489 -3.55 -25.45 9.64
C GLY A 489 -4.64 -24.76 10.48
N ASP A 490 -5.00 -25.39 11.61
CA ASP A 490 -5.94 -24.89 12.61
C ASP A 490 -5.28 -24.12 13.78
N ILE A 491 -3.94 -24.12 13.87
CA ILE A 491 -3.19 -23.33 14.87
C ILE A 491 -3.07 -21.88 14.39
N ILE A 492 -3.35 -20.92 15.28
CA ILE A 492 -2.90 -19.53 15.13
C ILE A 492 -1.56 -19.35 15.84
N ILE A 493 -0.58 -18.78 15.13
CA ILE A 493 0.79 -18.56 15.61
C ILE A 493 1.01 -17.06 15.82
N LEU A 494 1.19 -16.67 17.07
CA LEU A 494 1.47 -15.30 17.49
C LEU A 494 2.96 -14.95 17.34
N PRO A 495 3.30 -13.69 17.04
CA PRO A 495 4.69 -13.21 17.01
C PRO A 495 5.40 -13.39 18.36
N ILE A 496 6.71 -13.62 18.31
CA ILE A 496 7.60 -13.65 19.49
C ILE A 496 7.63 -12.31 20.26
N SER A 497 7.20 -11.20 19.64
CA SER A 497 7.06 -9.90 20.30
C SER A 497 5.85 -9.79 21.22
N SER A 498 4.84 -10.67 21.10
CA SER A 498 3.57 -10.52 21.80
C SER A 498 3.53 -11.16 23.18
N PHE A 499 2.86 -10.48 24.11
CA PHE A 499 2.64 -10.89 25.51
C PHE A 499 3.95 -11.22 26.26
N LYS A 500 4.87 -10.26 26.32
CA LYS A 500 6.23 -10.42 26.87
C LYS A 500 6.35 -10.07 28.36
N ASP A 501 5.55 -9.13 28.86
CA ASP A 501 5.56 -8.76 30.28
C ASP A 501 5.07 -9.95 31.14
N SER A 502 5.82 -10.32 32.18
CA SER A 502 5.52 -11.46 33.06
C SER A 502 4.19 -11.31 33.81
N MET A 503 3.59 -10.11 33.85
CA MET A 503 2.22 -9.93 34.32
C MET A 503 1.20 -10.75 33.50
N TRP A 504 1.46 -11.07 32.24
CA TRP A 504 0.57 -11.94 31.45
C TRP A 504 0.51 -13.38 31.95
N ASP A 505 1.62 -13.93 32.44
CA ASP A 505 1.67 -15.30 32.94
C ASP A 505 0.75 -15.47 34.17
N SER A 506 0.58 -14.41 34.97
CA SER A 506 -0.34 -14.39 36.12
C SER A 506 -1.82 -14.55 35.76
N ILE A 507 -2.20 -14.30 34.49
CA ILE A 507 -3.57 -14.42 33.98
C ILE A 507 -3.69 -15.39 32.79
N ALA A 508 -2.64 -16.13 32.46
CA ALA A 508 -2.53 -17.00 31.29
C ALA A 508 -3.74 -17.94 31.09
N GLY A 509 -4.23 -18.56 32.17
CA GLY A 509 -5.35 -19.52 32.13
C GLY A 509 -6.70 -18.92 31.67
N GLU A 510 -6.92 -17.62 31.89
CA GLU A 510 -8.10 -16.91 31.37
C GLU A 510 -7.79 -16.19 30.04
N LEU A 511 -6.56 -15.69 29.90
CA LEU A 511 -6.09 -14.93 28.73
C LEU A 511 -6.12 -15.77 27.45
N TRP A 512 -5.49 -16.95 27.45
CA TRP A 512 -5.29 -17.71 26.21
C TRP A 512 -6.59 -18.24 25.59
N PRO A 513 -7.57 -18.77 26.36
CA PRO A 513 -8.89 -19.11 25.82
C PRO A 513 -9.63 -17.90 25.23
N ILE A 514 -9.50 -16.71 25.84
CA ILE A 514 -10.09 -15.46 25.33
C ILE A 514 -9.43 -15.07 24.00
N VAL A 515 -8.10 -15.08 23.92
CA VAL A 515 -7.36 -14.77 22.67
C VAL A 515 -7.73 -15.76 21.57
N ALA A 516 -7.68 -17.07 21.83
CA ALA A 516 -8.02 -18.10 20.84
C ALA A 516 -9.46 -17.95 20.32
N LYS A 517 -10.44 -17.74 21.22
CA LYS A 517 -11.85 -17.49 20.86
C LYS A 517 -12.01 -16.23 20.00
N SER A 518 -11.34 -15.13 20.36
CA SER A 518 -11.40 -13.87 19.61
C SER A 518 -10.77 -13.97 18.22
N LEU A 519 -9.66 -14.71 18.09
CA LEU A 519 -8.97 -14.96 16.82
C LEU A 519 -9.61 -16.09 15.97
N LYS A 520 -10.69 -16.71 16.46
CA LYS A 520 -11.38 -17.86 15.84
C LYS A 520 -10.40 -19.01 15.56
N ALA A 521 -9.70 -19.41 16.62
CA ALA A 521 -8.71 -20.48 16.65
C ALA A 521 -9.16 -21.58 17.63
N HIS A 522 -8.88 -22.84 17.28
CA HIS A 522 -9.02 -23.97 18.22
C HIS A 522 -7.74 -24.18 19.02
N ARG A 523 -6.59 -23.96 18.38
CA ARG A 523 -5.26 -24.00 18.99
C ARG A 523 -4.53 -22.68 18.77
N LEU A 524 -3.73 -22.30 19.76
CA LEU A 524 -2.98 -21.05 19.81
C LEU A 524 -1.54 -21.36 20.21
N ALA A 525 -0.58 -20.72 19.54
CA ALA A 525 0.83 -20.86 19.83
C ALA A 525 1.55 -19.51 19.67
N ARG A 526 2.80 -19.41 20.15
CA ARG A 526 3.67 -18.23 19.99
C ARG A 526 5.03 -18.66 19.44
N GLN A 527 5.56 -17.90 18.49
CA GLN A 527 6.89 -18.11 17.93
C GLN A 527 7.97 -18.05 19.02
N GLY A 528 8.87 -19.02 19.03
CA GLY A 528 10.11 -18.99 19.80
C GLY A 528 11.33 -18.73 18.89
N PRO A 529 12.52 -18.51 19.46
CA PRO A 529 13.76 -18.37 18.70
C PRO A 529 14.20 -19.73 18.15
N VAL A 530 14.46 -19.82 16.84
CA VAL A 530 14.97 -21.05 16.20
C VAL A 530 16.19 -21.56 16.96
N ALA A 531 16.20 -22.84 17.31
CA ALA A 531 17.29 -23.42 18.10
C ALA A 531 18.63 -23.30 17.35
N ALA A 532 19.70 -22.99 18.08
CA ALA A 532 21.07 -22.91 17.56
C ALA A 532 21.69 -24.31 17.30
N THR A 533 20.86 -25.33 17.13
CA THR A 533 21.22 -26.69 16.73
C THR A 533 21.47 -26.74 15.21
N GLY A 534 22.30 -27.69 14.76
CA GLY A 534 22.53 -27.90 13.31
C GLY A 534 21.24 -28.25 12.54
N THR A 535 20.27 -28.83 13.24
CA THR A 535 18.93 -29.21 12.79
C THR A 535 17.92 -28.05 12.70
N ARG A 536 18.23 -26.88 13.28
CA ARG A 536 17.37 -25.67 13.30
C ARG A 536 15.96 -25.94 13.82
N ASP A 537 15.89 -26.56 14.99
CA ASP A 537 14.62 -26.99 15.56
C ASP A 537 13.71 -25.80 15.89
N SER A 538 12.41 -26.01 15.72
CA SER A 538 11.38 -25.08 16.19
C SER A 538 11.37 -25.04 17.71
N THR A 539 10.98 -23.88 18.25
CA THR A 539 10.75 -23.65 19.68
C THR A 539 9.38 -23.00 19.90
N LEU A 540 8.45 -23.21 18.95
CA LEU A 540 7.07 -22.74 19.00
C LEU A 540 6.40 -23.20 20.31
N GLN A 541 5.95 -22.24 21.12
CA GLN A 541 5.29 -22.49 22.40
C GLN A 541 3.78 -22.65 22.18
N ILE A 542 3.18 -23.79 22.55
CA ILE A 542 1.71 -23.93 22.59
C ILE A 542 1.16 -23.15 23.78
N LEU A 543 0.09 -22.39 23.55
CA LEU A 543 -0.63 -21.56 24.53
C LEU A 543 -2.08 -22.04 24.75
N VAL A 544 -2.71 -22.59 23.70
CA VAL A 544 -3.97 -23.34 23.77
C VAL A 544 -3.88 -24.55 22.86
N GLY A 545 -4.20 -25.72 23.39
CA GLY A 545 -4.11 -26.99 22.68
C GLY A 545 -3.24 -28.01 23.42
N ASP A 546 -3.31 -29.23 22.93
CA ASP A 546 -2.65 -30.43 23.43
C ASP A 546 -1.41 -30.82 22.60
N SER A 547 -1.44 -30.54 21.30
CA SER A 547 -0.44 -30.98 20.32
C SER A 547 0.06 -29.84 19.44
N GLY A 548 1.32 -29.94 19.02
CA GLY A 548 1.93 -29.12 17.97
C GLY A 548 1.72 -29.66 16.54
N TRP A 549 1.15 -30.84 16.39
CA TRP A 549 0.97 -31.49 15.08
C TRP A 549 -0.08 -30.76 14.23
N VAL A 550 0.31 -30.32 13.03
CA VAL A 550 -0.52 -29.54 12.11
C VAL A 550 -0.72 -30.28 10.79
N ASN A 551 -1.85 -29.99 10.13
CA ASN A 551 -2.13 -30.41 8.77
C ASN A 551 -2.28 -29.19 7.86
N HIS A 552 -1.58 -29.19 6.73
CA HIS A 552 -1.52 -28.10 5.77
C HIS A 552 -1.59 -28.64 4.34
N ARG A 553 -2.11 -27.84 3.39
CA ARG A 553 -2.19 -28.20 1.97
C ARG A 553 -1.81 -27.00 1.11
N GLU A 554 -0.91 -27.21 0.17
CA GLU A 554 -0.29 -26.17 -0.67
C GLU A 554 -0.03 -26.75 -2.06
N ASN A 555 -0.42 -26.05 -3.14
CA ASN A 555 -0.23 -26.51 -4.53
C ASN A 555 -0.67 -27.97 -4.81
N GLY A 556 -1.72 -28.44 -4.12
CA GLY A 556 -2.22 -29.82 -4.21
C GLY A 556 -1.51 -30.83 -3.30
N VAL A 557 -0.31 -30.51 -2.80
CA VAL A 557 0.49 -31.33 -1.87
C VAL A 557 -0.02 -31.17 -0.44
N PHE A 558 -0.04 -32.26 0.33
CA PHE A 558 -0.35 -32.29 1.75
C PHE A 558 0.93 -32.33 2.59
N TYR A 559 0.96 -31.57 3.68
CA TYR A 559 2.06 -31.52 4.65
C TYR A 559 1.51 -31.67 6.06
N SER A 560 2.17 -32.50 6.86
CA SER A 560 1.78 -32.91 8.20
C SER A 560 3.06 -33.08 9.03
N PHE A 561 3.12 -32.42 10.18
CA PHE A 561 4.34 -32.33 11.00
C PHE A 561 4.04 -31.69 12.36
N ASP A 562 4.92 -31.89 13.35
CA ASP A 562 4.90 -31.12 14.60
C ASP A 562 5.56 -29.74 14.41
N ALA A 563 4.76 -28.67 14.46
CA ALA A 563 5.23 -27.29 14.34
C ALA A 563 6.05 -26.81 15.56
N THR A 564 6.06 -27.57 16.66
CA THR A 564 6.94 -27.35 17.84
C THR A 564 8.30 -28.04 17.71
N LYS A 565 8.51 -28.84 16.66
CA LYS A 565 9.79 -29.50 16.34
C LYS A 565 10.36 -29.03 15.02
N CYS A 566 9.55 -29.04 13.97
CA CYS A 566 9.96 -28.63 12.63
C CYS A 566 9.53 -27.19 12.34
N MET A 567 10.45 -26.37 11.83
CA MET A 567 10.09 -25.09 11.23
C MET A 567 9.21 -25.30 9.99
N PHE A 568 8.30 -24.35 9.70
CA PHE A 568 7.60 -24.25 8.41
C PHE A 568 7.93 -22.94 7.67
N SER A 569 8.44 -23.02 6.45
CA SER A 569 8.81 -21.83 5.64
C SER A 569 7.82 -21.54 4.51
N TRP A 570 6.87 -20.64 4.77
CA TRP A 570 5.97 -20.07 3.76
C TRP A 570 6.71 -19.35 2.62
N GLY A 571 7.86 -18.74 2.93
CA GLY A 571 8.62 -17.88 2.01
C GLY A 571 9.31 -18.59 0.84
N ASN A 572 9.08 -19.89 0.65
CA ASN A 572 9.57 -20.67 -0.51
C ASN A 572 8.43 -21.07 -1.47
N LEU A 573 7.20 -20.55 -1.30
CA LEU A 573 6.02 -20.93 -2.10
C LEU A 573 6.26 -20.81 -3.62
N SER A 574 6.87 -19.72 -4.09
CA SER A 574 7.23 -19.52 -5.51
C SER A 574 8.13 -20.64 -6.04
N GLU A 575 9.18 -20.99 -5.29
CA GLU A 575 10.12 -22.03 -5.70
C GLU A 575 9.52 -23.44 -5.62
N LYS A 576 8.68 -23.71 -4.61
CA LYS A 576 7.93 -24.98 -4.54
C LYS A 576 6.93 -25.12 -5.69
N ILE A 577 6.36 -24.02 -6.19
CA ILE A 577 5.54 -24.01 -7.41
C ILE A 577 6.42 -24.22 -8.66
N ARG A 578 7.61 -23.60 -8.73
CA ARG A 578 8.57 -23.81 -9.84
C ARG A 578 9.00 -25.27 -9.93
N MET A 579 9.50 -25.86 -8.84
CA MET A 579 9.87 -27.28 -8.78
C MET A 579 8.69 -28.20 -9.13
N ALA A 580 7.47 -27.88 -8.66
CA ALA A 580 6.24 -28.59 -9.00
C ALA A 580 5.77 -28.46 -10.46
N SER A 581 6.42 -27.61 -11.28
CA SER A 581 6.07 -27.36 -12.68
C SER A 581 7.05 -27.98 -13.70
N LEU A 582 8.13 -28.60 -13.21
CA LEU A 582 9.07 -29.37 -14.03
C LEU A 582 8.41 -30.67 -14.52
N ASP A 583 8.89 -31.24 -15.63
CA ASP A 583 8.56 -32.62 -16.02
C ASP A 583 9.73 -33.52 -15.62
N CYS A 584 9.52 -34.37 -14.61
CA CYS A 584 10.54 -35.23 -14.01
C CYS A 584 10.21 -36.72 -14.16
N LYS A 585 9.25 -37.12 -15.00
CA LYS A 585 8.67 -38.48 -15.02
C LYS A 585 9.67 -39.63 -15.13
N GLU A 586 10.78 -39.42 -15.84
CA GLU A 586 11.86 -40.40 -15.97
C GLU A 586 13.09 -40.11 -15.11
N GLU A 587 13.12 -38.98 -14.39
CA GLU A 587 14.23 -38.53 -13.57
C GLU A 587 14.21 -39.12 -12.15
N VAL A 588 15.37 -39.59 -11.70
CA VAL A 588 15.69 -39.88 -10.31
C VAL A 588 16.25 -38.60 -9.68
N VAL A 589 15.61 -38.11 -8.62
CA VAL A 589 16.03 -36.90 -7.90
C VAL A 589 16.70 -37.26 -6.57
N VAL A 590 17.71 -36.50 -6.15
CA VAL A 590 18.25 -36.53 -4.79
C VAL A 590 18.00 -35.18 -4.13
N ASP A 591 17.26 -35.15 -3.03
CA ASP A 591 17.16 -33.96 -2.17
C ASP A 591 18.15 -34.13 -1.01
N LEU A 592 19.14 -33.24 -0.88
CA LEU A 592 20.16 -33.32 0.16
C LEU A 592 19.72 -32.72 1.51
N PHE A 593 18.58 -32.02 1.54
CA PHE A 593 18.08 -31.28 2.72
C PHE A 593 16.54 -31.32 2.77
N ALA A 594 15.97 -32.52 2.75
CA ALA A 594 14.56 -32.75 2.46
C ALA A 594 13.58 -32.12 3.48
N GLY A 595 13.98 -31.99 4.75
CA GLY A 595 13.11 -31.59 5.84
C GLY A 595 11.86 -32.46 5.93
N ILE A 596 10.70 -31.82 6.11
CA ILE A 596 9.38 -32.48 6.10
C ILE A 596 8.91 -32.93 4.70
N GLY A 597 9.77 -32.81 3.68
CA GLY A 597 9.47 -33.07 2.26
C GLY A 597 9.32 -31.83 1.38
N TYR A 598 10.06 -30.77 1.68
CA TYR A 598 9.86 -29.42 1.09
C TYR A 598 9.93 -29.37 -0.43
N PHE A 599 10.87 -30.09 -1.04
CA PHE A 599 10.98 -30.22 -2.50
C PHE A 599 10.71 -31.65 -2.97
N VAL A 600 11.07 -32.67 -2.16
CA VAL A 600 10.66 -34.08 -2.34
C VAL A 600 9.19 -34.25 -2.76
N LEU A 601 8.25 -33.62 -2.04
CA LEU A 601 6.82 -33.80 -2.29
C LEU A 601 6.35 -33.04 -3.56
N PRO A 602 6.74 -31.77 -3.81
CA PRO A 602 6.61 -31.14 -5.13
C PRO A 602 7.13 -31.99 -6.30
N PHE A 603 8.32 -32.59 -6.17
CA PHE A 603 8.88 -33.47 -7.20
C PHE A 603 8.01 -34.71 -7.41
N LEU A 604 7.66 -35.45 -6.36
CA LEU A 604 6.90 -36.71 -6.47
C LEU A 604 5.44 -36.53 -6.91
N VAL A 605 4.76 -35.50 -6.40
CA VAL A 605 3.30 -35.32 -6.54
C VAL A 605 2.93 -34.46 -7.74
N ARG A 606 3.78 -33.50 -8.14
CA ARG A 606 3.44 -32.50 -9.16
C ARG A 606 4.34 -32.58 -10.39
N ALA A 607 5.67 -32.65 -10.22
CA ALA A 607 6.60 -32.92 -11.32
C ALA A 607 6.63 -34.40 -11.75
N GLN A 608 5.93 -35.26 -11.00
CA GLN A 608 5.79 -36.70 -11.21
C GLN A 608 7.13 -37.47 -11.25
N ALA A 609 8.15 -37.01 -10.49
CA ALA A 609 9.48 -37.60 -10.42
C ALA A 609 9.46 -39.13 -10.28
N LYS A 610 10.27 -39.83 -11.09
CA LYS A 610 10.31 -41.30 -11.14
C LYS A 610 10.59 -41.90 -9.76
N PHE A 611 11.58 -41.33 -9.09
CA PHE A 611 12.01 -41.73 -7.77
C PHE A 611 12.73 -40.56 -7.07
N VAL A 612 12.66 -40.49 -5.74
CA VAL A 612 13.40 -39.49 -4.95
C VAL A 612 14.14 -40.13 -3.78
N TYR A 613 15.45 -39.87 -3.68
CA TYR A 613 16.20 -40.09 -2.44
C TYR A 613 16.17 -38.81 -1.60
N ALA A 614 15.70 -38.90 -0.37
CA ALA A 614 15.51 -37.77 0.53
C ALA A 614 16.47 -37.87 1.72
N CYS A 615 17.52 -37.05 1.73
CA CYS A 615 18.47 -37.01 2.84
C CYS A 615 17.97 -36.04 3.91
N GLU A 616 17.87 -36.49 5.16
CA GLU A 616 17.48 -35.66 6.30
C GLU A 616 18.05 -36.23 7.61
N TRP A 617 18.46 -35.36 8.52
CA TRP A 617 19.11 -35.73 9.79
C TRP A 617 18.33 -35.33 11.05
N ASN A 618 17.30 -34.49 10.93
CA ASN A 618 16.40 -34.15 12.03
C ASN A 618 15.34 -35.26 12.17
N PRO A 619 15.31 -36.03 13.27
CA PRO A 619 14.41 -37.19 13.40
C PRO A 619 12.92 -36.80 13.34
N HIS A 620 12.56 -35.60 13.81
CA HIS A 620 11.19 -35.10 13.72
C HIS A 620 10.80 -34.71 12.28
N ALA A 621 11.76 -34.21 11.50
CA ALA A 621 11.55 -33.92 10.09
C ALA A 621 11.41 -35.21 9.26
N VAL A 622 12.19 -36.25 9.60
CA VAL A 622 12.04 -37.59 9.02
C VAL A 622 10.69 -38.22 9.36
N GLU A 623 10.25 -38.14 10.62
CA GLU A 623 8.93 -38.63 11.06
C GLU A 623 7.80 -37.97 10.27
N ALA A 624 7.83 -36.64 10.16
CA ALA A 624 6.91 -35.87 9.32
C ALA A 624 6.99 -36.28 7.83
N LEU A 625 8.19 -36.42 7.28
CA LEU A 625 8.39 -36.85 5.88
C LEU A 625 7.81 -38.24 5.61
N ARG A 626 8.01 -39.21 6.51
CA ARG A 626 7.39 -40.56 6.44
C ARG A 626 5.86 -40.45 6.34
N HIS A 627 5.25 -39.67 7.24
CA HIS A 627 3.80 -39.45 7.24
C HIS A 627 3.33 -38.73 5.96
N ASN A 628 4.10 -37.77 5.44
CA ASN A 628 3.73 -37.00 4.25
C ASN A 628 3.83 -37.81 2.96
N LEU A 629 4.84 -38.66 2.82
CA LEU A 629 4.96 -39.59 1.69
C LEU A 629 3.76 -40.55 1.63
N GLN A 630 3.29 -41.04 2.79
CA GLN A 630 2.08 -41.86 2.89
C GLN A 630 0.82 -41.05 2.58
N ALA A 631 0.64 -39.88 3.20
CA ALA A 631 -0.56 -39.05 3.05
C ALA A 631 -0.75 -38.42 1.65
N ASN A 632 0.31 -38.39 0.82
CA ASN A 632 0.23 -38.02 -0.60
C ASN A 632 0.21 -39.23 -1.55
N SER A 633 0.24 -40.47 -1.03
CA SER A 633 0.31 -41.71 -1.81
C SER A 633 1.51 -41.78 -2.77
N VAL A 634 2.72 -41.49 -2.25
CA VAL A 634 3.99 -41.50 -3.02
C VAL A 634 5.16 -42.18 -2.30
N ALA A 635 4.90 -42.90 -1.21
CA ALA A 635 5.93 -43.56 -0.38
C ALA A 635 6.66 -44.71 -1.08
N ASP A 636 6.04 -45.29 -2.12
CA ASP A 636 6.61 -46.30 -3.01
C ASP A 636 7.74 -45.75 -3.89
N ARG A 637 7.73 -44.44 -4.19
CA ARG A 637 8.72 -43.74 -5.03
C ARG A 637 9.77 -42.97 -4.24
N CYS A 638 9.92 -43.21 -2.93
CA CYS A 638 10.87 -42.47 -2.12
C CYS A 638 11.62 -43.34 -1.09
N ILE A 639 12.93 -43.15 -1.01
CA ILE A 639 13.77 -43.65 0.10
C ILE A 639 14.25 -42.45 0.91
N ILE A 640 14.03 -42.50 2.23
CA ILE A 640 14.61 -41.53 3.16
C ILE A 640 15.95 -42.07 3.66
N LEU A 641 16.97 -41.22 3.66
CA LEU A 641 18.34 -41.52 4.06
C LEU A 641 18.66 -40.74 5.33
N GLU A 642 18.46 -41.38 6.48
CA GLU A 642 18.57 -40.78 7.81
C GLU A 642 20.04 -40.48 8.17
N GLY A 643 20.38 -39.20 8.33
CA GLY A 643 21.70 -38.74 8.79
C GLY A 643 22.35 -37.70 7.87
N ASP A 644 23.61 -37.38 8.14
CA ASP A 644 24.39 -36.38 7.41
C ASP A 644 24.55 -36.79 5.93
N ASN A 645 24.01 -35.97 5.02
CA ASN A 645 24.02 -36.26 3.57
C ASN A 645 25.41 -36.52 3.01
N ARG A 646 26.48 -35.97 3.62
CA ARG A 646 27.88 -36.16 3.18
C ARG A 646 28.37 -37.60 3.41
N ILE A 647 27.65 -38.36 4.23
CA ILE A 647 27.86 -39.78 4.52
C ILE A 647 26.77 -40.64 3.87
N THR A 648 25.50 -40.21 3.94
CA THR A 648 24.34 -41.05 3.62
C THR A 648 23.83 -40.95 2.18
N ALA A 649 24.14 -39.87 1.45
CA ALA A 649 23.61 -39.67 0.10
C ALA A 649 24.15 -40.72 -0.91
N PRO A 650 23.33 -41.13 -1.89
CA PRO A 650 23.73 -42.11 -2.90
C PRO A 650 24.74 -41.49 -3.87
N ARG A 651 25.43 -42.33 -4.64
CA ARG A 651 26.39 -41.89 -5.68
C ARG A 651 26.01 -42.44 -7.05
N GLY A 652 26.17 -41.65 -8.10
CA GLY A 652 25.98 -42.11 -9.49
C GLY A 652 24.53 -42.40 -9.91
N VAL A 653 23.52 -41.89 -9.19
CA VAL A 653 22.10 -42.26 -9.42
C VAL A 653 21.24 -41.13 -9.97
N ALA A 654 21.58 -39.88 -9.67
CA ALA A 654 20.67 -38.75 -9.83
C ALA A 654 20.76 -38.12 -11.22
N ASP A 655 19.61 -37.91 -11.86
CA ASP A 655 19.48 -37.03 -13.02
C ASP A 655 19.37 -35.56 -12.56
N ARG A 656 18.92 -35.36 -11.31
CA ARG A 656 18.72 -34.04 -10.68
C ARG A 656 19.04 -34.08 -9.18
N VAL A 657 19.70 -33.05 -8.65
CA VAL A 657 19.95 -32.87 -7.21
C VAL A 657 19.41 -31.53 -6.73
N CYS A 658 18.68 -31.53 -5.61
CA CYS A 658 18.23 -30.33 -4.93
C CYS A 658 19.08 -30.07 -3.67
N LEU A 659 19.57 -28.83 -3.55
CA LEU A 659 20.39 -28.38 -2.43
C LEU A 659 19.65 -27.26 -1.68
N GLY A 660 18.50 -27.59 -1.07
CA GLY A 660 17.54 -26.65 -0.48
C GLY A 660 18.01 -25.79 0.72
N LEU A 661 19.30 -25.82 1.09
CA LEU A 661 19.83 -25.17 2.29
C LEU A 661 20.30 -23.73 2.05
N ILE A 662 19.75 -22.80 2.83
CA ILE A 662 20.23 -21.41 3.01
C ILE A 662 20.88 -21.26 4.40
N PRO A 663 21.86 -20.36 4.63
CA PRO A 663 22.40 -19.37 3.70
C PRO A 663 23.36 -19.92 2.65
N SER A 664 23.94 -21.11 2.84
CA SER A 664 24.77 -21.79 1.85
C SER A 664 24.64 -23.31 1.99
N SER A 665 24.83 -24.01 0.87
CA SER A 665 24.85 -25.47 0.73
C SER A 665 26.26 -26.02 0.41
N GLU A 666 27.28 -25.16 0.44
CA GLU A 666 28.66 -25.37 -0.05
C GLU A 666 29.36 -26.62 0.51
N LEU A 667 29.15 -26.93 1.80
CA LEU A 667 29.71 -28.12 2.45
C LEU A 667 29.18 -29.45 1.89
N SER A 668 28.13 -29.42 1.06
CA SER A 668 27.54 -30.58 0.38
C SER A 668 27.63 -30.50 -1.16
N TRP A 669 28.34 -29.53 -1.75
CA TRP A 669 28.50 -29.46 -3.22
C TRP A 669 29.22 -30.69 -3.79
N ILE A 670 30.25 -31.18 -3.09
CA ILE A 670 30.92 -32.44 -3.43
C ILE A 670 29.99 -33.67 -3.31
N THR A 671 29.07 -33.66 -2.35
CA THR A 671 28.01 -34.68 -2.24
C THR A 671 27.09 -34.65 -3.46
N ALA A 672 26.67 -33.45 -3.89
CA ALA A 672 25.77 -33.27 -5.02
C ALA A 672 26.41 -33.72 -6.36
N VAL A 673 27.68 -33.36 -6.59
CA VAL A 673 28.43 -33.83 -7.77
C VAL A 673 28.58 -35.36 -7.76
N ARG A 674 28.89 -35.96 -6.60
CA ARG A 674 28.94 -37.43 -6.46
C ARG A 674 27.60 -38.13 -6.65
N ALA A 675 26.49 -37.46 -6.32
CA ALA A 675 25.13 -38.01 -6.43
C ALA A 675 24.63 -38.10 -7.87
N LEU A 676 25.04 -37.16 -8.73
CA LEU A 676 24.74 -37.18 -10.17
C LEU A 676 25.26 -38.44 -10.86
N ARG A 677 24.58 -38.84 -11.94
CA ARG A 677 25.04 -39.92 -12.85
C ARG A 677 26.31 -39.52 -13.60
N ARG A 678 27.01 -40.51 -14.17
CA ARG A 678 28.28 -40.31 -14.89
C ARG A 678 28.13 -39.34 -16.08
N GLU A 679 26.96 -39.35 -16.70
CA GLU A 679 26.58 -38.55 -17.87
C GLU A 679 26.31 -37.06 -17.51
N GLY A 680 26.22 -36.73 -16.22
CA GLY A 680 25.86 -35.42 -15.70
C GLY A 680 24.41 -35.36 -15.18
N GLY A 681 23.78 -34.19 -15.29
CA GLY A 681 22.43 -33.92 -14.80
C GLY A 681 22.23 -32.45 -14.39
N MET A 682 21.31 -32.18 -13.48
CA MET A 682 20.96 -30.81 -13.02
C MET A 682 21.15 -30.64 -11.51
N LEU A 683 21.76 -29.54 -11.07
CA LEU A 683 21.87 -29.14 -9.67
C LEU A 683 21.07 -27.86 -9.40
N HIS A 684 20.17 -27.90 -8.41
CA HIS A 684 19.47 -26.71 -7.91
C HIS A 684 20.16 -26.20 -6.64
N VAL A 685 21.06 -25.23 -6.79
CA VAL A 685 21.92 -24.71 -5.70
C VAL A 685 21.26 -23.51 -5.03
N HIS A 686 20.73 -23.69 -3.83
CA HIS A 686 20.16 -22.59 -3.05
C HIS A 686 21.26 -21.84 -2.28
N GLY A 687 21.10 -20.53 -2.14
CA GLY A 687 21.94 -19.71 -1.28
C GLY A 687 21.38 -18.31 -1.00
N ASN A 688 21.99 -17.64 -0.03
CA ASN A 688 21.73 -16.25 0.33
C ASN A 688 22.94 -15.41 -0.11
N THR A 689 22.77 -14.60 -1.15
CA THR A 689 23.80 -13.67 -1.64
C THR A 689 23.42 -12.22 -1.32
N LYS A 690 24.39 -11.30 -1.30
CA LYS A 690 24.08 -9.86 -1.32
C LYS A 690 23.60 -9.45 -2.71
N ASP A 691 22.69 -8.51 -2.79
CA ASP A 691 22.20 -7.95 -4.07
C ASP A 691 23.32 -7.37 -4.96
N SER A 692 24.39 -6.84 -4.36
CA SER A 692 25.60 -6.39 -5.05
C SER A 692 26.57 -7.50 -5.48
N GLU A 693 26.43 -8.72 -4.94
CA GLU A 693 27.39 -9.84 -5.09
C GLU A 693 26.75 -11.03 -5.84
N GLU A 694 25.54 -10.85 -6.40
CA GLU A 694 24.74 -11.89 -7.03
C GLU A 694 25.49 -12.58 -8.19
N SER A 695 26.03 -11.81 -9.14
CA SER A 695 26.80 -12.35 -10.27
C SER A 695 28.06 -13.09 -9.81
N GLU A 696 28.87 -12.49 -8.94
CA GLU A 696 30.07 -13.13 -8.39
C GLU A 696 29.74 -14.44 -7.66
N TRP A 697 28.58 -14.52 -7.01
CA TRP A 697 28.13 -15.73 -6.33
C TRP A 697 27.72 -16.82 -7.33
N ILE A 698 26.99 -16.47 -8.41
CA ILE A 698 26.64 -17.39 -9.50
C ILE A 698 27.90 -17.94 -10.19
N ASP A 699 28.85 -17.05 -10.52
CA ASP A 699 30.12 -17.42 -11.15
C ASP A 699 30.96 -18.34 -10.25
N ARG A 700 31.00 -18.07 -8.94
CA ARG A 700 31.63 -18.96 -7.94
C ARG A 700 30.96 -20.32 -7.89
N VAL A 701 29.63 -20.40 -7.84
CA VAL A 701 28.89 -21.67 -7.83
C VAL A 701 29.23 -22.49 -9.08
N ALA A 702 29.12 -21.92 -10.27
CA ALA A 702 29.40 -22.62 -11.53
C ALA A 702 30.87 -23.10 -11.60
N LYS A 703 31.83 -22.24 -11.22
CA LYS A 703 33.25 -22.59 -11.18
C LYS A 703 33.54 -23.70 -10.16
N SER A 704 33.05 -23.58 -8.94
CA SER A 704 33.29 -24.58 -7.89
C SER A 704 32.70 -25.94 -8.26
N ILE A 705 31.53 -26.00 -8.91
CA ILE A 705 30.98 -27.26 -9.43
C ILE A 705 31.87 -27.87 -10.52
N ASN A 706 32.41 -27.07 -11.45
CA ASN A 706 33.40 -27.53 -12.44
C ASN A 706 34.69 -28.06 -11.78
N ASP A 707 35.24 -27.32 -10.84
CA ASP A 707 36.52 -27.66 -10.19
C ASP A 707 36.36 -28.94 -9.34
N ILE A 708 35.22 -29.09 -8.65
CA ILE A 708 34.83 -30.31 -7.93
C ILE A 708 34.64 -31.49 -8.89
N ALA A 709 33.88 -31.33 -9.98
CA ALA A 709 33.64 -32.40 -10.96
C ALA A 709 34.93 -32.96 -11.54
N ARG A 710 35.89 -32.08 -11.89
CA ARG A 710 37.23 -32.48 -12.34
C ARG A 710 38.01 -33.23 -11.25
N SER A 711 37.93 -32.79 -10.00
CA SER A 711 38.62 -33.46 -8.87
C SER A 711 38.06 -34.87 -8.57
N GLU A 712 36.77 -35.10 -8.85
CA GLU A 712 36.12 -36.42 -8.76
C GLU A 712 36.27 -37.27 -10.03
N GLY A 713 37.00 -36.79 -11.05
CA GLY A 713 37.29 -37.53 -12.28
C GLY A 713 36.20 -37.46 -13.37
N TYR A 714 35.26 -36.51 -13.28
CA TYR A 714 34.23 -36.29 -14.30
C TYR A 714 34.68 -35.27 -15.36
N CYS A 715 34.54 -35.65 -16.64
CA CYS A 715 34.71 -34.76 -17.79
C CYS A 715 33.35 -34.16 -18.17
N TRP A 716 32.94 -33.10 -17.48
CA TRP A 716 31.66 -32.41 -17.73
C TRP A 716 31.85 -30.99 -18.25
N GLU A 717 31.02 -30.62 -19.23
CA GLU A 717 30.67 -29.22 -19.51
C GLU A 717 29.69 -28.75 -18.42
N ILE A 718 29.98 -27.59 -17.82
CA ILE A 718 29.16 -26.97 -16.77
C ILE A 718 28.60 -25.65 -17.29
N SER A 719 27.29 -25.47 -17.19
CA SER A 719 26.60 -24.22 -17.56
C SER A 719 25.48 -23.88 -16.58
N VAL A 720 25.15 -22.60 -16.46
CA VAL A 720 23.98 -22.14 -15.69
C VAL A 720 22.81 -22.00 -16.66
N GLU A 721 21.76 -22.81 -16.49
CA GLU A 721 20.57 -22.76 -17.35
C GLU A 721 19.52 -21.77 -16.83
N HIS A 722 19.43 -21.54 -15.51
CA HIS A 722 18.51 -20.56 -14.90
C HIS A 722 19.04 -20.00 -13.58
N VAL A 723 18.54 -18.81 -13.20
CA VAL A 723 18.82 -18.14 -11.91
C VAL A 723 17.51 -17.59 -11.35
N GLU A 724 16.94 -18.30 -10.38
CA GLU A 724 15.68 -17.93 -9.75
C GLU A 724 15.89 -17.02 -8.53
N ARG A 725 15.07 -15.97 -8.40
CA ARG A 725 15.21 -14.91 -7.39
C ARG A 725 14.09 -14.99 -6.37
N VAL A 726 13.99 -16.15 -5.73
CA VAL A 726 12.88 -16.64 -4.89
C VAL A 726 12.29 -15.57 -3.97
N LYS A 727 13.13 -14.88 -3.18
CA LYS A 727 12.71 -13.77 -2.29
C LYS A 727 13.88 -12.91 -1.80
N TRP A 728 13.55 -11.76 -1.22
CA TRP A 728 14.41 -11.13 -0.22
C TRP A 728 14.39 -11.94 1.07
N TYR A 729 15.58 -12.28 1.59
CA TYR A 729 15.75 -12.99 2.87
C TYR A 729 15.91 -12.00 4.02
N ALA A 730 16.71 -10.95 3.82
CA ALA A 730 16.93 -9.84 4.75
C ALA A 730 17.26 -8.56 3.94
N PRO A 731 17.40 -7.37 4.55
CA PRO A 731 17.86 -6.18 3.83
C PRO A 731 19.18 -6.44 3.10
N HIS A 732 19.22 -6.15 1.79
CA HIS A 732 20.31 -6.47 0.86
C HIS A 732 20.65 -7.96 0.65
N ILE A 733 20.05 -8.91 1.39
CA ILE A 733 20.30 -10.35 1.23
C ILE A 733 19.14 -10.99 0.48
N ARG A 734 19.43 -11.58 -0.68
CA ARG A 734 18.46 -12.29 -1.53
C ARG A 734 18.68 -13.79 -1.45
N HIS A 735 17.59 -14.54 -1.29
CA HIS A 735 17.59 -15.99 -1.53
C HIS A 735 17.48 -16.21 -3.03
N VAL A 736 18.53 -16.81 -3.60
CA VAL A 736 18.67 -17.15 -5.02
C VAL A 736 18.82 -18.66 -5.16
N VAL A 737 18.37 -19.22 -6.28
CA VAL A 737 18.64 -20.61 -6.69
C VAL A 737 19.31 -20.58 -8.06
N VAL A 738 20.44 -21.27 -8.20
CA VAL A 738 21.15 -21.44 -9.48
C VAL A 738 20.90 -22.84 -9.99
N ASP A 739 20.35 -22.95 -11.20
CA ASP A 739 20.14 -24.21 -11.90
C ASP A 739 21.38 -24.50 -12.76
N VAL A 740 22.30 -25.31 -12.22
CA VAL A 740 23.57 -25.67 -12.86
C VAL A 740 23.42 -27.00 -13.60
N ARG A 741 23.53 -26.97 -14.92
CA ARG A 741 23.59 -28.15 -15.77
C ARG A 741 25.02 -28.68 -15.85
N CYS A 742 25.15 -30.00 -15.68
CA CYS A 742 26.34 -30.77 -15.98
C CYS A 742 26.04 -31.69 -17.18
N ARG A 743 26.91 -31.75 -18.19
CA ARG A 743 26.79 -32.67 -19.34
C ARG A 743 28.13 -33.33 -19.63
N GLN A 744 28.16 -34.63 -19.86
CA GLN A 744 29.38 -35.32 -20.28
C GLN A 744 29.89 -34.85 -21.66
N ILE A 745 31.21 -34.73 -21.75
CA ILE A 745 32.01 -34.49 -22.96
C ILE A 745 32.51 -35.84 -23.51
#